data_AF-A0A8H6K2P2-F1
#
_entry.id   AF-A0A8H6K2P2-F1
#
_cell.length_a   1.000
_cell.length_b   1.000
_cell.length_c   1.000
_cell.angle_alpha   90.00
_cell.angle_beta   90.00
_cell.angle_gamma   90.00
#
_symmetry.space_group_name_H-M   'P 1'
#
loop_
_entity.id
_entity.type
_entity.pdbx_description
1 polymer ?
#
loop_
_entity_poly.entity_id
_entity_poly.type
_entity_poly.pdbx_seq_one_letter_code
_entity_poly.pdbx_strand_id
1 'polypeptide(L)'
;MAKRVCIVGAGPSGLVAAKTLIHNHRARNDIFEVTIFDAQKRIGGLWPSRRDDAAGLVHPLMLANQSKHTVQFSDLAWAPEDPELPRAWQVGRYLERYLERYVAPSAEVKLGHRVVKAELVDDTKWIVTVRSEETGEETTRDFEYLLVASGFFGKPIIPDAAVKGASVPVIHSSAYRDLQTLFPDGVKPEGGKILVVGGQMSGVEIAGTIATHVSAAANAPDPSPVPGADKLSVHHLAQRPTWVFPLLTTPKPASAAAPFLPLDLPSYNLNNRPHPLQDSQGHIAPDAARITHGIYANSLGTNQSDVSESVAVPAEHHAELAYLAVSDNYMEFVRSGLIRVSKGKLQSVSSTTAATTTSEEIQDVAAIVLATGFDPSPGLSFLSPSILESLGHSPDHPSLPLDLSFHGTLPRAPVPALGFVGFYRSPYWGVMEMQARLLTALWTPVVHAARPPNLLDAVKASASQVALRSDPRASQFPMGDYAYLMQEFSSALGIPISPSRVPPTPPLPHNNRPMDVLTPARYLSPGADNSARSEAEKSLAQTHAVALAGLTSPRLVARAVFRSLLGTWTLERDLTSRLSSHPSGHFSGTAKFLLRDKTASGLKCASGPADSQAPRVKDDLATEYLYIEDGEFRASNGLVFRATRRYVWRYDEAKDCISVWFVRTDDAKSADYLFHEIEFLPAPEGEKKGWQAKAGHLCIDDYYNVNYDFAFKAVNLREWNIGYTVTGPKKDYTIHGVYRR
;
A
#
# COMPACT_ATOMS: atom_id res chain seq x y z
N MET A 1 -41.77 16.51 -5.30
CA MET A 1 -41.20 15.26 -5.82
C MET A 1 -39.72 15.24 -5.51
N ALA A 2 -39.15 14.06 -5.25
CA ALA A 2 -37.72 13.89 -5.07
C ALA A 2 -36.96 14.35 -6.33
N LYS A 3 -35.75 14.87 -6.15
CA LYS A 3 -34.84 15.25 -7.24
C LYS A 3 -34.02 14.03 -7.62
N ARG A 4 -34.07 13.62 -8.88
CA ARG A 4 -33.32 12.48 -9.41
C ARG A 4 -31.86 12.86 -9.63
N VAL A 5 -30.97 12.02 -9.14
CA VAL A 5 -29.53 12.19 -9.25
C VAL A 5 -28.95 10.99 -10.00
N CYS A 6 -28.28 11.27 -11.12
CA CYS A 6 -27.47 10.27 -11.82
C CYS A 6 -26.05 10.30 -11.25
N ILE A 7 -25.56 9.16 -10.78
CA ILE A 7 -24.17 8.95 -10.37
C ILE A 7 -23.50 8.05 -11.40
N VAL A 8 -22.40 8.53 -11.98
CA VAL A 8 -21.60 7.76 -12.93
C VAL A 8 -20.42 7.12 -12.21
N GLY A 9 -20.49 5.82 -11.95
CA GLY A 9 -19.48 5.02 -11.25
C GLY A 9 -19.95 4.49 -9.88
N ALA A 10 -19.72 3.21 -9.62
CA ALA A 10 -20.03 2.48 -8.40
C ALA A 10 -18.77 2.05 -7.62
N GLY A 11 -17.69 2.82 -7.75
CA GLY A 11 -16.50 2.76 -6.89
C GLY A 11 -16.74 3.41 -5.52
N PRO A 12 -15.69 3.54 -4.67
CA PRO A 12 -15.80 4.18 -3.35
C PRO A 12 -16.48 5.55 -3.39
N SER A 13 -16.14 6.36 -4.40
CA SER A 13 -16.65 7.72 -4.60
C SER A 13 -18.15 7.75 -4.90
N GLY A 14 -18.64 6.84 -5.76
CA GLY A 14 -20.07 6.76 -6.09
C GLY A 14 -20.90 6.21 -4.94
N LEU A 15 -20.39 5.21 -4.22
CA LEU A 15 -21.06 4.64 -3.06
C LEU A 15 -21.19 5.65 -1.91
N VAL A 16 -20.13 6.40 -1.59
CA VAL A 16 -20.20 7.43 -0.54
C VAL A 16 -21.06 8.62 -0.95
N ALA A 17 -21.06 8.99 -2.24
CA ALA A 17 -21.95 10.01 -2.78
C ALA A 17 -23.42 9.60 -2.66
N ALA A 18 -23.76 8.39 -3.11
CA ALA A 18 -25.12 7.85 -3.00
C ALA A 18 -25.58 7.80 -1.56
N LYS A 19 -24.77 7.21 -0.68
CA LYS A 19 -25.05 7.15 0.75
C LYS A 19 -25.31 8.54 1.32
N THR A 20 -24.47 9.52 0.99
CA THR A 20 -24.59 10.88 1.53
C THR A 20 -25.86 11.55 1.04
N LEU A 21 -26.24 11.40 -0.24
CA LEU A 21 -27.50 11.94 -0.75
C LEU A 21 -28.74 11.29 -0.10
N ILE A 22 -28.70 9.98 0.16
CA ILE A 22 -29.82 9.22 0.76
C ILE A 22 -29.97 9.52 2.26
N HIS A 23 -28.86 9.54 2.99
CA HIS A 23 -28.84 9.54 4.46
C HIS A 23 -28.40 10.86 5.08
N ASN A 24 -28.46 11.98 4.37
CA ASN A 24 -28.06 13.26 4.98
C ASN A 24 -29.07 13.69 6.05
N HIS A 25 -28.86 13.23 7.28
CA HIS A 25 -29.75 13.32 8.43
C HIS A 25 -30.17 14.74 8.86
N ARG A 26 -29.65 15.80 8.23
CA ARG A 26 -30.16 17.18 8.40
C ARG A 26 -31.40 17.48 7.55
N ALA A 27 -31.67 16.65 6.55
CA ALA A 27 -32.75 16.83 5.60
C ALA A 27 -33.61 15.55 5.56
N ARG A 28 -34.81 15.61 4.98
CA ARG A 28 -35.66 14.41 4.86
C ARG A 28 -35.02 13.40 3.89
N ASN A 29 -35.20 12.10 4.16
CA ASN A 29 -34.68 11.01 3.32
C ASN A 29 -35.38 10.90 1.94
N ASP A 30 -36.36 11.77 1.64
CA ASP A 30 -37.16 11.75 0.41
C ASP A 30 -36.80 12.88 -0.57
N ILE A 31 -35.68 13.57 -0.35
CA ILE A 31 -35.27 14.71 -1.18
C ILE A 31 -34.65 14.25 -2.50
N PHE A 32 -33.87 13.17 -2.47
CA PHE A 32 -33.15 12.68 -3.64
C PHE A 32 -33.57 11.24 -3.98
N GLU A 33 -33.75 10.99 -5.28
CA GLU A 33 -33.88 9.64 -5.85
C GLU A 33 -32.57 9.35 -6.58
N VAL A 34 -31.82 8.34 -6.14
CA VAL A 34 -30.46 8.11 -6.64
C VAL A 34 -30.40 6.90 -7.56
N THR A 35 -29.82 7.09 -8.74
CA THR A 35 -29.47 6.00 -9.66
C THR A 35 -27.96 6.01 -9.91
N ILE A 36 -27.29 4.88 -9.69
CA ILE A 36 -25.88 4.67 -9.98
C ILE A 36 -25.76 3.80 -11.23
N PHE A 37 -24.98 4.25 -12.22
CA PHE A 37 -24.59 3.45 -13.37
C PHE A 37 -23.09 3.15 -13.33
N ASP A 38 -22.71 1.89 -13.52
CA ASP A 38 -21.31 1.49 -13.69
C ASP A 38 -21.17 0.51 -14.85
N ALA A 39 -20.12 0.71 -15.66
CA ALA A 39 -19.83 -0.16 -16.79
C ALA A 39 -19.34 -1.55 -16.36
N GLN A 40 -18.75 -1.69 -15.17
CA GLN A 40 -18.35 -2.98 -14.63
C GLN A 40 -19.55 -3.75 -14.10
N LYS A 41 -19.49 -5.09 -14.20
CA LYS A 41 -20.53 -6.00 -13.67
C LYS A 41 -20.48 -6.17 -12.14
N ARG A 42 -19.64 -5.38 -11.45
CA ARG A 42 -19.47 -5.39 -9.99
C ARG A 42 -19.20 -3.97 -9.49
N ILE A 43 -19.39 -3.76 -8.19
CA ILE A 43 -18.99 -2.52 -7.52
C ILE A 43 -17.47 -2.48 -7.25
N GLY A 44 -17.02 -1.37 -6.66
CA GLY A 44 -15.68 -1.23 -6.09
C GLY A 44 -14.69 -0.54 -7.02
N GLY A 45 -15.01 -0.45 -8.31
CA GLY A 45 -14.16 0.16 -9.33
C GLY A 45 -12.78 -0.50 -9.34
N LEU A 46 -11.76 0.23 -8.92
CA LEU A 46 -10.38 -0.26 -8.78
C LEU A 46 -10.27 -1.48 -7.86
N TRP A 47 -11.11 -1.55 -6.83
CA TRP A 47 -11.03 -2.54 -5.76
C TRP A 47 -11.90 -3.76 -6.08
N PRO A 48 -11.32 -4.92 -6.46
CA PRO A 48 -12.09 -6.15 -6.59
C PRO A 48 -12.66 -6.54 -5.23
N SER A 49 -13.74 -7.31 -5.19
CA SER A 49 -14.26 -7.91 -3.94
C SER A 49 -13.91 -9.39 -3.79
N ARG A 50 -13.42 -10.01 -4.87
CA ARG A 50 -13.04 -11.41 -4.92
C ARG A 50 -11.54 -11.56 -5.12
N ARG A 51 -11.00 -12.62 -4.53
CA ARG A 51 -9.58 -12.99 -4.60
C ARG A 51 -9.15 -13.39 -6.02
N ASP A 52 -10.06 -13.98 -6.79
CA ASP A 52 -9.84 -14.53 -8.13
C ASP A 52 -10.23 -13.55 -9.26
N ASP A 53 -10.59 -12.31 -8.94
CA ASP A 53 -10.98 -11.33 -9.94
C ASP A 53 -9.76 -10.76 -10.70
N ALA A 54 -9.44 -11.38 -11.83
CA ALA A 54 -8.36 -10.95 -12.69
C ALA A 54 -8.73 -9.82 -13.66
N ALA A 55 -10.00 -9.40 -13.76
CA ALA A 55 -10.49 -8.49 -14.80
C ALA A 55 -10.24 -7.00 -14.51
N GLY A 56 -9.91 -6.65 -13.27
CA GLY A 56 -9.67 -5.26 -12.84
C GLY A 56 -8.29 -4.68 -13.20
N LEU A 57 -8.08 -3.41 -12.85
CA LEU A 57 -6.78 -2.73 -13.05
C LEU A 57 -5.75 -3.01 -11.95
N VAL A 58 -6.19 -3.57 -10.82
CA VAL A 58 -5.36 -3.89 -9.66
C VAL A 58 -5.42 -5.39 -9.41
N HIS A 59 -4.27 -5.97 -9.08
CA HIS A 59 -4.21 -7.35 -8.64
C HIS A 59 -4.98 -7.52 -7.31
N PRO A 60 -5.89 -8.50 -7.19
CA PRO A 60 -6.65 -8.73 -5.95
C PRO A 60 -5.83 -8.84 -4.67
N LEU A 61 -4.63 -9.40 -4.74
CA LEU A 61 -3.74 -9.64 -3.59
C LEU A 61 -2.82 -8.46 -3.27
N MET A 62 -2.82 -7.39 -4.07
CA MET A 62 -2.03 -6.18 -3.79
C MET A 62 -2.43 -5.59 -2.43
N LEU A 63 -1.46 -5.24 -1.61
CA LEU A 63 -1.71 -4.52 -0.35
C LEU A 63 -2.06 -3.06 -0.63
N ALA A 64 -3.00 -2.52 0.14
CA ALA A 64 -3.20 -1.08 0.19
C ALA A 64 -1.98 -0.40 0.82
N ASN A 65 -1.58 0.76 0.27
CA ASN A 65 -0.48 1.57 0.82
C ASN A 65 -0.80 2.20 2.19
N GLN A 66 -2.04 2.07 2.64
CA GLN A 66 -2.58 2.68 3.85
C GLN A 66 -3.29 1.63 4.70
N SER A 67 -3.32 1.86 6.01
CA SER A 67 -4.01 0.97 6.94
C SER A 67 -5.53 0.99 6.75
N LYS A 68 -6.19 -0.02 7.30
CA LYS A 68 -7.66 -0.04 7.40
C LYS A 68 -8.24 1.21 8.10
N HIS A 69 -7.45 1.90 8.92
CA HIS A 69 -7.88 3.08 9.65
C HIS A 69 -8.07 4.34 8.78
N THR A 70 -7.44 4.41 7.61
CA THR A 70 -7.61 5.55 6.69
C THR A 70 -8.27 5.16 5.37
N VAL A 71 -8.25 3.87 5.01
CA VAL A 71 -9.03 3.28 3.91
C VAL A 71 -10.42 2.87 4.43
N GLN A 72 -11.23 3.84 4.84
CA GLN A 72 -12.61 3.65 5.32
C GLN A 72 -13.41 4.94 5.21
N PHE A 73 -14.73 4.86 5.33
CA PHE A 73 -15.62 6.01 5.53
C PHE A 73 -15.92 6.24 7.01
N SER A 74 -16.36 7.46 7.34
CA SER A 74 -16.48 7.91 8.74
C SER A 74 -17.45 7.09 9.60
N ASP A 75 -18.37 6.34 8.98
CA ASP A 75 -19.49 5.70 9.64
C ASP A 75 -19.63 4.20 9.33
N LEU A 76 -18.57 3.56 8.88
CA LEU A 76 -18.49 2.09 8.83
C LEU A 76 -17.10 1.63 9.23
N ALA A 77 -17.00 0.96 10.37
CA ALA A 77 -15.75 0.39 10.83
C ALA A 77 -15.45 -0.93 10.09
N TRP A 78 -14.15 -1.16 9.89
CA TRP A 78 -13.65 -2.49 9.57
C TRP A 78 -13.94 -3.47 10.72
N ALA A 79 -14.05 -4.77 10.38
CA ALA A 79 -14.20 -5.78 11.40
C ALA A 79 -12.88 -5.88 12.21
N PRO A 80 -12.95 -6.20 13.51
CA PRO A 80 -11.74 -6.36 14.33
C PRO A 80 -10.74 -7.35 13.74
N GLU A 81 -11.22 -8.44 13.14
CA GLU A 81 -10.45 -9.52 12.51
C GLU A 81 -9.90 -9.19 11.11
N ASP A 82 -10.31 -8.09 10.49
CA ASP A 82 -9.75 -7.66 9.21
C ASP A 82 -8.29 -7.22 9.42
N PRO A 83 -7.37 -7.53 8.48
CA PRO A 83 -5.95 -7.26 8.64
C PRO A 83 -5.66 -5.76 8.72
N GLU A 84 -4.59 -5.41 9.43
CA GLU A 84 -4.14 -4.03 9.60
C GLU A 84 -3.89 -3.33 8.25
N LEU A 85 -3.30 -4.07 7.31
CA LEU A 85 -2.99 -3.66 5.94
C LEU A 85 -3.83 -4.51 4.97
N PRO A 86 -5.00 -4.03 4.53
CA PRO A 86 -5.90 -4.82 3.71
C PRO A 86 -5.36 -5.04 2.30
N ARG A 87 -5.60 -6.24 1.75
CA ARG A 87 -5.44 -6.52 0.32
C ARG A 87 -6.61 -5.92 -0.47
N ALA A 88 -6.39 -5.67 -1.75
CA ALA A 88 -7.36 -5.02 -2.63
C ALA A 88 -8.74 -5.71 -2.62
N TRP A 89 -8.76 -7.06 -2.61
CA TRP A 89 -10.02 -7.81 -2.53
C TRP A 89 -10.81 -7.59 -1.23
N GLN A 90 -10.10 -7.33 -0.13
CA GLN A 90 -10.70 -7.06 1.18
C GLN A 90 -11.30 -5.66 1.23
N VAL A 91 -10.68 -4.70 0.53
CA VAL A 91 -11.24 -3.36 0.32
C VAL A 91 -12.54 -3.43 -0.47
N GLY A 92 -12.63 -4.25 -1.52
CA GLY A 92 -13.90 -4.44 -2.23
C GLY A 92 -14.99 -5.07 -1.35
N ARG A 93 -14.64 -6.01 -0.47
CA ARG A 93 -15.60 -6.56 0.51
C ARG A 93 -16.09 -5.53 1.53
N TYR A 94 -15.23 -4.62 1.95
CA TYR A 94 -15.66 -3.48 2.77
C TYR A 94 -16.69 -2.62 2.02
N LEU A 95 -16.49 -2.39 0.72
CA LEU A 95 -17.41 -1.63 -0.12
C LEU A 95 -18.74 -2.38 -0.37
N GLU A 96 -18.73 -3.70 -0.50
CA GLU A 96 -19.97 -4.51 -0.56
C GLU A 96 -20.80 -4.34 0.72
N ARG A 97 -20.17 -4.42 1.90
CA ARG A 97 -20.84 -4.14 3.18
C ARG A 97 -21.40 -2.72 3.22
N TYR A 98 -20.68 -1.75 2.68
CA TYR A 98 -21.14 -0.35 2.62
C TYR A 98 -22.36 -0.19 1.69
N LEU A 99 -22.33 -0.83 0.52
CA LEU A 99 -23.44 -0.89 -0.43
C LEU A 99 -24.69 -1.49 0.23
N GLU A 100 -24.59 -2.68 0.81
CA GLU A 100 -25.70 -3.40 1.43
C GLU A 100 -26.35 -2.60 2.55
N ARG A 101 -25.52 -1.94 3.37
CA ARG A 101 -25.97 -1.20 4.55
C ARG A 101 -26.65 0.12 4.20
N TYR A 102 -26.10 0.86 3.22
CA TYR A 102 -26.47 2.26 3.03
C TYR A 102 -27.09 2.58 1.67
N VAL A 103 -26.75 1.84 0.61
CA VAL A 103 -27.08 2.25 -0.77
C VAL A 103 -28.15 1.35 -1.38
N ALA A 104 -27.95 0.03 -1.35
CA ALA A 104 -28.85 -0.95 -1.97
C ALA A 104 -30.33 -0.84 -1.50
N PRO A 105 -30.64 -0.47 -0.24
CA PRO A 105 -32.03 -0.35 0.20
C PRO A 105 -32.80 0.82 -0.44
N SER A 106 -32.11 1.85 -0.94
CA SER A 106 -32.74 3.14 -1.29
C SER A 106 -32.30 3.74 -2.63
N ALA A 107 -31.29 3.16 -3.29
CA ALA A 107 -30.81 3.59 -4.60
C ALA A 107 -30.93 2.49 -5.64
N GLU A 108 -31.17 2.88 -6.87
CA GLU A 108 -31.11 1.99 -8.02
C GLU A 108 -29.66 1.85 -8.47
N VAL A 109 -29.08 0.66 -8.38
CA VAL A 109 -27.69 0.39 -8.79
C VAL A 109 -27.70 -0.49 -10.03
N LYS A 110 -27.23 0.06 -11.16
CA LYS A 110 -27.18 -0.59 -12.48
C LYS A 110 -25.74 -0.87 -12.87
N LEU A 111 -25.30 -2.11 -12.62
CA LEU A 111 -23.98 -2.62 -12.98
C LEU A 111 -24.01 -3.19 -14.40
N GLY A 112 -22.87 -3.18 -15.11
CA GLY A 112 -22.80 -3.56 -16.53
C GLY A 112 -23.56 -2.58 -17.44
N HIS A 113 -23.74 -1.34 -16.99
CA HIS A 113 -24.47 -0.28 -17.69
C HIS A 113 -23.56 0.94 -17.81
N ARG A 114 -23.03 1.18 -19.00
CA ARG A 114 -22.14 2.31 -19.27
C ARG A 114 -22.91 3.55 -19.64
N VAL A 115 -22.66 4.65 -18.95
CA VAL A 115 -23.09 5.97 -19.43
C VAL A 115 -22.24 6.34 -20.65
N VAL A 116 -22.89 6.51 -21.80
CA VAL A 116 -22.22 6.80 -23.08
C VAL A 116 -22.41 8.25 -23.51
N LYS A 117 -23.45 8.91 -23.00
CA LYS A 117 -23.77 10.31 -23.31
C LYS A 117 -24.50 10.96 -22.13
N ALA A 118 -24.17 12.21 -21.82
CA ALA A 118 -24.92 13.06 -20.90
C ALA A 118 -25.01 14.47 -21.47
N GLU A 119 -26.24 14.95 -21.67
CA GLU A 119 -26.53 16.26 -22.26
C GLU A 119 -27.36 17.10 -21.31
N LEU A 120 -26.99 18.37 -21.17
CA LEU A 120 -27.79 19.35 -20.46
C LEU A 120 -28.81 19.97 -21.42
N VAL A 121 -30.09 19.88 -21.10
CA VAL A 121 -31.21 20.43 -21.87
C VAL A 121 -31.86 21.56 -21.08
N ASP A 122 -32.10 22.68 -21.76
CA ASP A 122 -32.71 23.90 -21.23
C ASP A 122 -32.05 24.40 -19.93
N ASP A 123 -30.75 24.16 -19.75
CA ASP A 123 -29.96 24.48 -18.55
C ASP A 123 -30.53 23.97 -17.22
N THR A 124 -31.45 23.00 -17.26
CA THR A 124 -32.24 22.59 -16.09
C THR A 124 -32.31 21.09 -15.89
N LYS A 125 -32.06 20.28 -16.93
CA LYS A 125 -32.17 18.82 -16.87
C LYS A 125 -31.07 18.13 -17.63
N TRP A 126 -30.60 17.01 -17.08
CA TRP A 126 -29.64 16.12 -17.71
C TRP A 126 -30.36 14.96 -18.38
N ILE A 127 -30.14 14.77 -19.68
CA ILE A 127 -30.54 13.58 -20.42
C ILE A 127 -29.33 12.65 -20.50
N VAL A 128 -29.43 11.48 -19.87
CA VAL A 128 -28.34 10.50 -19.78
C VAL A 128 -28.68 9.27 -20.60
N THR A 129 -27.83 8.96 -21.58
CA THR A 129 -27.92 7.73 -22.38
C THR A 129 -26.98 6.68 -21.82
N VAL A 130 -27.53 5.49 -21.59
CA VAL A 130 -26.88 4.36 -20.93
C VAL A 130 -26.95 3.15 -21.85
N ARG A 131 -25.81 2.51 -22.08
CA ARG A 131 -25.69 1.28 -22.86
C ARG A 131 -25.51 0.07 -21.94
N SER A 132 -26.30 -0.98 -22.16
CA SER A 132 -26.06 -2.29 -21.54
C SER A 132 -24.80 -2.92 -22.14
N GLU A 133 -23.83 -3.28 -21.31
CA GLU A 133 -22.62 -4.00 -21.75
C GLU A 133 -22.91 -5.48 -22.08
N GLU A 134 -24.12 -5.97 -21.77
CA GLU A 134 -24.56 -7.33 -22.12
C GLU A 134 -25.30 -7.38 -23.47
N THR A 135 -26.27 -6.48 -23.68
CA THR A 135 -27.13 -6.51 -24.87
C THR A 135 -26.72 -5.50 -25.95
N GLY A 136 -25.93 -4.49 -25.60
CA GLY A 136 -25.60 -3.35 -26.47
C GLY A 136 -26.75 -2.33 -26.64
N GLU A 137 -27.91 -2.57 -26.02
CA GLU A 137 -29.06 -1.67 -26.09
C GLU A 137 -28.79 -0.35 -25.36
N GLU A 138 -29.17 0.76 -25.98
CA GLU A 138 -29.08 2.09 -25.40
C GLU A 138 -30.45 2.58 -24.96
N THR A 139 -30.52 3.08 -23.72
CA THR A 139 -31.71 3.68 -23.13
C THR A 139 -31.38 5.07 -22.62
N THR A 140 -32.39 5.93 -22.53
CA THR A 140 -32.22 7.33 -22.11
C THR A 140 -33.12 7.63 -20.91
N ARG A 141 -32.60 8.36 -19.94
CA ARG A 141 -33.36 8.82 -18.75
C ARG A 141 -32.97 10.23 -18.36
N ASP A 142 -33.93 10.99 -17.86
CA ASP A 142 -33.72 12.36 -17.40
C ASP A 142 -33.46 12.45 -15.90
N PHE A 143 -32.61 13.39 -15.51
CA PHE A 143 -32.15 13.63 -14.15
C PHE A 143 -32.05 15.13 -13.86
N GLU A 144 -32.24 15.54 -12.61
CA GLU A 144 -32.03 16.93 -12.20
C GLU A 144 -30.57 17.21 -11.86
N TYR A 145 -29.79 16.20 -11.45
CA TYR A 145 -28.38 16.33 -11.10
C TYR A 145 -27.53 15.23 -11.75
N LEU A 146 -26.32 15.59 -12.15
CA LEU A 146 -25.29 14.67 -12.65
C LEU A 146 -24.07 14.72 -11.72
N LEU A 147 -23.69 13.57 -11.17
CA LEU A 147 -22.52 13.41 -10.32
C LEU A 147 -21.52 12.46 -10.98
N VAL A 148 -20.33 12.97 -11.27
CA VAL A 148 -19.24 12.20 -11.87
C VAL A 148 -18.39 11.58 -10.76
N ALA A 149 -18.44 10.25 -10.67
CA ALA A 149 -17.68 9.42 -9.74
C ALA A 149 -16.92 8.30 -10.47
N SER A 150 -16.55 8.55 -11.74
CA SER A 150 -15.95 7.57 -12.66
C SER A 150 -14.50 7.21 -12.31
N GLY A 151 -13.90 7.94 -11.36
CA GLY A 151 -12.52 7.73 -10.89
C GLY A 151 -11.45 8.28 -11.82
N PHE A 152 -10.21 8.30 -11.34
CA PHE A 152 -9.09 8.94 -12.03
C PHE A 152 -8.26 7.97 -12.89
N PHE A 153 -8.29 6.66 -12.59
CA PHE A 153 -7.50 5.65 -13.29
C PHE A 153 -8.30 5.07 -14.46
N GLY A 154 -8.31 5.81 -15.58
CA GLY A 154 -9.00 5.43 -16.81
C GLY A 154 -8.19 4.43 -17.65
N LYS A 155 -7.70 4.88 -18.81
CA LYS A 155 -6.98 4.01 -19.77
C LYS A 155 -5.48 3.96 -19.46
N PRO A 156 -4.84 2.78 -19.43
CA PRO A 156 -3.38 2.67 -19.35
C PRO A 156 -2.66 3.50 -20.42
N ILE A 157 -1.63 4.24 -20.04
CA ILE A 157 -0.80 5.02 -20.98
C ILE A 157 0.30 4.09 -21.51
N ILE A 158 0.27 3.78 -22.81
CA ILE A 158 1.30 2.99 -23.50
C ILE A 158 2.07 3.90 -24.45
N PRO A 159 3.40 4.06 -24.31
CA PRO A 159 4.20 4.82 -25.26
C PRO A 159 4.50 3.95 -26.50
N ASP A 160 3.50 3.76 -27.36
CA ASP A 160 3.55 2.82 -28.50
C ASP A 160 4.80 2.99 -29.39
N ALA A 161 5.19 4.25 -29.67
CA ALA A 161 6.38 4.54 -30.45
C ALA A 161 7.68 3.99 -29.82
N ALA A 162 7.76 3.96 -28.49
CA ALA A 162 8.95 3.49 -27.78
C ALA A 162 9.05 1.96 -27.73
N VAL A 163 7.94 1.23 -27.86
CA VAL A 163 7.91 -0.24 -27.71
C VAL A 163 7.66 -0.98 -29.02
N LYS A 164 7.40 -0.28 -30.13
CA LYS A 164 7.04 -0.86 -31.43
C LYS A 164 8.04 -1.90 -31.97
N GLY A 165 9.34 -1.75 -31.68
CA GLY A 165 10.39 -2.67 -32.15
C GLY A 165 10.71 -3.82 -31.19
N ALA A 166 9.98 -3.96 -30.07
CA ALA A 166 10.20 -5.04 -29.12
C ALA A 166 9.81 -6.40 -29.71
N SER A 167 10.69 -7.40 -29.57
CA SER A 167 10.38 -8.80 -29.90
C SER A 167 10.02 -9.62 -28.65
N VAL A 168 9.85 -8.95 -27.51
CA VAL A 168 9.55 -9.53 -26.20
C VAL A 168 8.17 -9.10 -25.72
N PRO A 169 7.56 -9.81 -24.76
CA PRO A 169 6.28 -9.41 -24.17
C PRO A 169 6.34 -8.00 -23.59
N VAL A 170 5.34 -7.17 -23.93
CA VAL A 170 5.17 -5.81 -23.40
C VAL A 170 3.78 -5.70 -22.80
N ILE A 171 3.70 -5.40 -21.50
CA ILE A 171 2.43 -5.20 -20.80
C ILE A 171 2.45 -3.91 -19.98
N HIS A 172 1.27 -3.38 -19.67
CA HIS A 172 1.15 -2.38 -18.62
C HIS A 172 1.14 -3.04 -17.23
N SER A 173 1.58 -2.32 -16.19
CA SER A 173 1.60 -2.83 -14.82
C SER A 173 0.22 -3.32 -14.33
N SER A 174 -0.87 -2.72 -14.84
CA SER A 174 -2.25 -3.13 -14.51
C SER A 174 -2.65 -4.50 -15.05
N ALA A 175 -1.93 -5.02 -16.04
CA ALA A 175 -2.18 -6.34 -16.61
C ALA A 175 -1.38 -7.44 -15.91
N TYR A 176 -0.29 -7.10 -15.21
CA TYR A 176 0.54 -8.09 -14.52
C TYR A 176 -0.23 -8.78 -13.38
N ARG A 177 -0.14 -10.10 -13.33
CA ARG A 177 -0.64 -10.92 -12.20
C ARG A 177 0.49 -11.73 -11.60
N ASP A 178 1.23 -12.43 -12.44
CA ASP A 178 2.29 -13.36 -12.07
C ASP A 178 3.32 -13.48 -13.20
N LEU A 179 4.32 -14.35 -13.03
CA LEU A 179 5.31 -14.58 -14.08
C LEU A 179 4.70 -15.23 -15.34
N GLN A 180 3.64 -16.03 -15.22
CA GLN A 180 2.95 -16.63 -16.38
C GLN A 180 2.27 -15.58 -17.26
N THR A 181 1.92 -14.42 -16.69
CA THR A 181 1.44 -13.26 -17.46
C THR A 181 2.48 -12.79 -18.48
N LEU A 182 3.78 -12.84 -18.12
CA LEU A 182 4.88 -12.46 -19.01
C LEU A 182 5.36 -13.64 -19.86
N PHE A 183 5.38 -14.83 -19.28
CA PHE A 183 5.92 -16.05 -19.88
C PHE A 183 4.86 -17.16 -19.80
N PRO A 184 3.83 -17.10 -20.67
CA PRO A 184 2.78 -18.13 -20.71
C PRO A 184 3.33 -19.47 -21.24
N ASP A 185 2.52 -20.52 -21.14
CA ASP A 185 2.91 -21.88 -21.55
C ASP A 185 3.52 -21.91 -22.96
N GLY A 186 4.72 -22.51 -23.06
CA GLY A 186 5.50 -22.58 -24.30
C GLY A 186 6.50 -21.45 -24.50
N VAL A 187 6.40 -20.34 -23.75
CA VAL A 187 7.41 -19.27 -23.74
C VAL A 187 8.40 -19.55 -22.61
N LYS A 188 9.60 -20.02 -22.96
CA LYS A 188 10.66 -20.30 -21.99
C LYS A 188 11.68 -19.18 -21.99
N PRO A 189 11.76 -18.34 -20.94
CA PRO A 189 12.84 -17.39 -20.85
C PRO A 189 14.16 -18.15 -20.68
N GLU A 190 15.16 -17.85 -21.50
CA GLU A 190 16.53 -18.37 -21.33
C GLU A 190 17.32 -17.60 -20.25
N GLY A 191 16.60 -16.79 -19.44
CA GLY A 191 17.13 -15.79 -18.52
C GLY A 191 16.87 -14.37 -19.03
N GLY A 192 17.51 -13.39 -18.41
CA GLY A 192 17.48 -11.99 -18.84
C GLY A 192 16.77 -11.04 -17.87
N LYS A 193 16.46 -9.84 -18.35
CA LYS A 193 15.94 -8.73 -17.54
C LYS A 193 14.47 -8.48 -17.83
N ILE A 194 13.63 -8.48 -16.80
CA ILE A 194 12.29 -7.91 -16.86
C ILE A 194 12.45 -6.40 -16.64
N LEU A 195 12.29 -5.63 -17.71
CA LEU A 195 12.44 -4.18 -17.70
C LEU A 195 11.15 -3.53 -17.19
N VAL A 196 11.21 -2.89 -16.02
CA VAL A 196 10.11 -2.08 -15.46
C VAL A 196 10.36 -0.61 -15.79
N VAL A 197 9.39 0.08 -16.40
CA VAL A 197 9.53 1.48 -16.84
C VAL A 197 8.58 2.39 -16.07
N GLY A 198 9.14 3.35 -15.33
CA GLY A 198 8.39 4.38 -14.60
C GLY A 198 8.76 4.43 -13.13
N GLY A 199 9.21 5.57 -12.62
CA GLY A 199 9.77 5.69 -11.26
C GLY A 199 8.81 6.21 -10.19
N GLN A 200 7.50 5.96 -10.28
CA GLN A 200 6.53 6.37 -9.24
C GLN A 200 5.96 5.15 -8.50
N MET A 201 4.91 5.33 -7.69
CA MET A 201 4.35 4.28 -6.82
C MET A 201 4.16 2.93 -7.53
N SER A 202 3.47 2.90 -8.68
CA SER A 202 3.22 1.65 -9.40
C SER A 202 4.50 0.98 -9.94
N GLY A 203 5.50 1.75 -10.34
CA GLY A 203 6.75 1.19 -10.89
C GLY A 203 7.63 0.57 -9.82
N VAL A 204 7.76 1.24 -8.67
CA VAL A 204 8.44 0.68 -7.49
C VAL A 204 7.72 -0.57 -7.00
N GLU A 205 6.40 -0.52 -6.83
CA GLU A 205 5.65 -1.65 -6.29
C GLU A 205 5.60 -2.84 -7.26
N ILE A 206 5.45 -2.61 -8.57
CA ILE A 206 5.44 -3.71 -9.53
C ILE A 206 6.82 -4.35 -9.68
N ALA A 207 7.91 -3.57 -9.60
CA ALA A 207 9.27 -4.11 -9.58
C ALA A 207 9.50 -5.00 -8.35
N GLY A 208 9.07 -4.54 -7.17
CA GLY A 208 9.12 -5.34 -5.93
C GLY A 208 8.26 -6.61 -5.99
N THR A 209 7.08 -6.53 -6.60
CA THR A 209 6.17 -7.66 -6.81
C THR A 209 6.76 -8.69 -7.78
N ILE A 210 7.29 -8.25 -8.92
CA ILE A 210 7.95 -9.15 -9.89
C ILE A 210 9.15 -9.84 -9.24
N ALA A 211 10.00 -9.10 -8.52
CA ALA A 211 11.13 -9.66 -7.80
C ALA A 211 10.69 -10.69 -6.74
N THR A 212 9.57 -10.43 -6.06
CA THR A 212 8.95 -11.39 -5.13
C THR A 212 8.57 -12.69 -5.86
N HIS A 213 7.90 -12.61 -7.01
CA HIS A 213 7.51 -13.79 -7.78
C HIS A 213 8.71 -14.54 -8.38
N VAL A 214 9.75 -13.83 -8.84
CA VAL A 214 11.01 -14.43 -9.30
C VAL A 214 11.69 -15.17 -8.15
N SER A 215 11.80 -14.54 -6.98
CA SER A 215 12.37 -15.17 -5.78
C SER A 215 11.56 -16.41 -5.38
N ALA A 216 10.23 -16.32 -5.36
CA ALA A 216 9.38 -17.45 -5.00
C ALA A 216 9.54 -18.62 -5.96
N ALA A 217 9.53 -18.36 -7.26
CA ALA A 217 9.76 -19.35 -8.29
C ALA A 217 11.14 -20.04 -8.18
N ALA A 218 12.20 -19.29 -7.87
CA ALA A 218 13.55 -19.85 -7.73
C ALA A 218 13.72 -20.71 -6.46
N ASN A 219 13.01 -20.36 -5.39
CA ASN A 219 13.23 -20.92 -4.05
C ASN A 219 12.14 -21.88 -3.58
N ALA A 220 11.10 -22.10 -4.39
CA ALA A 220 10.09 -23.12 -4.16
C ALA A 220 10.72 -24.53 -4.06
N PRO A 221 10.15 -25.43 -3.23
CA PRO A 221 10.53 -26.84 -3.21
C PRO A 221 10.08 -27.55 -4.50
N ASP A 222 8.91 -27.20 -5.01
CA ASP A 222 8.37 -27.74 -6.25
C ASP A 222 8.96 -27.02 -7.49
N PRO A 223 9.03 -27.68 -8.66
CA PRO A 223 9.47 -27.04 -9.90
C PRO A 223 8.63 -25.81 -10.23
N SER A 224 9.29 -24.73 -10.64
CA SER A 224 8.60 -23.50 -11.04
C SER A 224 7.75 -23.73 -12.30
N PRO A 225 6.54 -23.13 -12.37
CA PRO A 225 5.76 -23.12 -13.61
C PRO A 225 6.42 -22.31 -14.73
N VAL A 226 7.41 -21.47 -14.41
CA VAL A 226 8.21 -20.72 -15.38
C VAL A 226 9.65 -21.25 -15.37
N PRO A 227 10.02 -22.13 -16.32
CA PRO A 227 11.37 -22.67 -16.42
C PRO A 227 12.40 -21.54 -16.55
N GLY A 228 13.51 -21.64 -15.80
CA GLY A 228 14.57 -20.64 -15.83
C GLY A 228 14.26 -19.36 -15.06
N ALA A 229 13.22 -19.33 -14.22
CA ALA A 229 12.92 -18.18 -13.37
C ALA A 229 14.09 -17.76 -12.48
N ASP A 230 14.95 -18.69 -12.06
CA ASP A 230 16.19 -18.44 -11.31
C ASP A 230 17.24 -17.63 -12.09
N LYS A 231 17.08 -17.52 -13.42
CA LYS A 231 17.95 -16.74 -14.32
C LYS A 231 17.35 -15.38 -14.70
N LEU A 232 16.16 -15.06 -14.19
CA LEU A 232 15.52 -13.76 -14.40
C LEU A 232 16.00 -12.77 -13.35
N SER A 233 16.08 -11.49 -13.75
CA SER A 233 16.27 -10.36 -12.85
C SER A 233 15.36 -9.22 -13.25
N VAL A 234 15.19 -8.23 -12.38
CA VAL A 234 14.41 -7.03 -12.67
C VAL A 234 15.35 -5.87 -12.94
N HIS A 235 15.12 -5.15 -14.04
CA HIS A 235 15.79 -3.87 -14.31
C HIS A 235 14.75 -2.76 -14.24
N HIS A 236 14.83 -1.90 -13.24
CA HIS A 236 13.89 -0.80 -13.03
C HIS A 236 14.46 0.52 -13.57
N LEU A 237 13.85 1.06 -14.61
CA LEU A 237 14.18 2.33 -15.23
C LEU A 237 13.31 3.44 -14.65
N ALA A 238 13.91 4.28 -13.80
CA ALA A 238 13.24 5.37 -13.08
C ALA A 238 13.77 6.74 -13.52
N GLN A 239 12.91 7.74 -13.67
CA GLN A 239 13.37 9.06 -14.16
C GLN A 239 14.11 9.89 -13.12
N ARG A 240 13.83 9.64 -11.84
CA ARG A 240 14.30 10.45 -10.70
C ARG A 240 14.46 9.57 -9.46
N PRO A 241 15.32 9.95 -8.50
CA PRO A 241 15.36 9.33 -7.19
C PRO A 241 13.98 9.39 -6.51
N THR A 242 13.62 8.33 -5.80
CA THR A 242 12.33 8.21 -5.08
C THR A 242 12.59 7.62 -3.71
N TRP A 243 11.98 8.22 -2.69
CA TRP A 243 12.01 7.69 -1.34
C TRP A 243 11.02 6.52 -1.23
N VAL A 244 11.52 5.33 -0.87
CA VAL A 244 10.71 4.13 -0.78
C VAL A 244 10.45 3.79 0.68
N PHE A 245 9.20 3.91 1.09
CA PHE A 245 8.77 3.63 2.45
C PHE A 245 8.21 2.21 2.58
N PRO A 246 8.55 1.47 3.64
CA PRO A 246 7.78 0.29 4.00
C PRO A 246 6.38 0.66 4.50
N LEU A 247 5.47 -0.32 4.53
CA LEU A 247 4.10 -0.13 5.03
C LEU A 247 4.06 0.14 6.55
N LEU A 248 5.11 -0.26 7.28
CA LEU A 248 5.30 0.04 8.69
C LEU A 248 6.45 1.02 8.89
N THR A 249 6.21 2.10 9.61
CA THR A 249 7.24 3.07 10.01
C THR A 249 7.34 3.18 11.52
N THR A 250 8.35 3.92 11.99
CA THR A 250 8.54 4.17 13.41
C THR A 250 8.44 5.66 13.74
N PRO A 251 7.72 6.04 14.79
CA PRO A 251 7.75 7.39 15.33
C PRO A 251 8.98 7.65 16.24
N LYS A 252 9.83 6.65 16.48
CA LYS A 252 11.06 6.79 17.29
C LYS A 252 12.29 6.29 16.51
N PRO A 253 12.71 6.98 15.43
CA PRO A 253 13.73 6.48 14.51
C PRO A 253 15.13 6.29 15.12
N ALA A 254 15.41 6.93 16.26
CA ALA A 254 16.68 6.79 16.98
C ALA A 254 16.76 5.54 17.89
N SER A 255 15.63 4.90 18.20
CA SER A 255 15.59 3.73 19.10
C SER A 255 16.02 2.45 18.38
N ALA A 256 16.94 1.69 18.97
CA ALA A 256 17.32 0.36 18.49
C ALA A 256 16.17 -0.66 18.63
N ALA A 257 15.35 -0.54 19.67
CA ALA A 257 14.06 -1.19 19.80
C ALA A 257 12.95 -0.24 19.29
N ALA A 258 12.93 0.01 17.98
CA ALA A 258 11.97 0.92 17.36
C ALA A 258 10.52 0.36 17.47
N PRO A 259 9.54 1.11 18.01
CA PRO A 259 8.12 0.75 17.90
C PRO A 259 7.65 0.94 16.46
N PHE A 260 6.68 0.13 16.01
CA PHE A 260 6.17 0.18 14.64
C PHE A 260 4.68 0.47 14.58
N LEU A 261 4.31 1.28 13.59
CA LEU A 261 2.93 1.63 13.26
C LEU A 261 2.74 1.63 11.74
N PRO A 262 1.52 1.38 11.24
CA PRO A 262 1.21 1.62 9.83
C PRO A 262 1.59 3.05 9.42
N LEU A 263 2.20 3.18 8.22
CA LEU A 263 2.80 4.42 7.69
C LEU A 263 1.90 5.66 7.80
N ASP A 264 0.60 5.48 7.60
CA ASP A 264 -0.40 6.54 7.60
C ASP A 264 -0.69 7.11 8.99
N LEU A 265 -0.59 6.32 10.07
CA LEU A 265 -0.85 6.84 11.43
C LEU A 265 0.11 7.96 11.86
N PRO A 266 1.46 7.80 11.79
CA PRO A 266 2.38 8.88 12.10
C PRO A 266 2.35 9.98 11.02
N SER A 267 2.08 9.64 9.76
CA SER A 267 1.98 10.63 8.67
C SER A 267 0.77 11.56 8.81
N TYR A 268 -0.34 11.06 9.35
CA TYR A 268 -1.57 11.82 9.58
C TYR A 268 -1.74 12.25 11.05
N ASN A 269 -0.64 12.37 11.80
CA ASN A 269 -0.65 12.90 13.15
C ASN A 269 -0.69 14.44 13.15
N LEU A 270 -1.78 15.04 13.60
CA LEU A 270 -1.95 16.50 13.64
C LEU A 270 -0.91 17.18 14.54
N ASN A 271 -0.45 16.51 15.60
CA ASN A 271 0.60 17.06 16.47
C ASN A 271 1.97 17.21 15.79
N ASN A 272 2.14 16.68 14.57
CA ASN A 272 3.33 16.90 13.74
C ASN A 272 3.20 18.12 12.80
N ARG A 273 2.04 18.80 12.78
CA ARG A 273 1.76 19.92 11.89
C ARG A 273 1.65 21.24 12.65
N PRO A 274 2.15 22.35 12.09
CA PRO A 274 1.86 23.66 12.62
C PRO A 274 0.39 24.01 12.40
N HIS A 275 -0.20 24.77 13.33
CA HIS A 275 -1.55 25.29 13.23
C HIS A 275 -1.54 26.82 13.09
N PRO A 276 -2.46 27.41 12.30
CA PRO A 276 -3.47 26.75 11.46
C PRO A 276 -2.85 25.90 10.35
N LEU A 277 -3.54 24.83 9.92
CA LEU A 277 -2.98 23.94 8.89
C LEU A 277 -2.85 24.71 7.57
N GLN A 278 -1.68 24.60 6.95
CA GLN A 278 -1.39 25.12 5.62
C GLN A 278 -1.19 23.97 4.65
N ASP A 279 -1.56 24.18 3.38
CA ASP A 279 -1.29 23.21 2.33
C ASP A 279 0.22 23.03 2.15
N SER A 280 0.65 21.76 2.19
CA SER A 280 2.04 21.35 1.95
C SER A 280 2.24 20.75 0.55
N GLN A 281 1.22 20.81 -0.30
CA GLN A 281 1.23 20.28 -1.68
C GLN A 281 0.94 21.39 -2.70
N GLY A 282 0.73 21.03 -3.97
CA GLY A 282 0.59 22.00 -5.06
C GLY A 282 1.96 22.44 -5.56
N HIS A 283 2.31 23.71 -5.41
CA HIS A 283 3.65 24.22 -5.73
C HIS A 283 4.61 24.00 -4.56
N ILE A 284 5.74 23.32 -4.78
CA ILE A 284 6.71 23.08 -3.73
C ILE A 284 7.94 23.97 -3.89
N ALA A 285 8.12 24.97 -3.04
CA ALA A 285 9.34 25.78 -3.03
C ALA A 285 10.59 24.93 -2.69
N PRO A 286 11.81 25.31 -3.14
CA PRO A 286 13.05 24.58 -2.82
C PRO A 286 13.28 24.35 -1.32
N ASP A 287 12.97 25.33 -0.48
CA ASP A 287 13.13 25.21 0.98
C ASP A 287 12.14 24.20 1.57
N ALA A 288 10.89 24.22 1.10
CA ALA A 288 9.88 23.23 1.47
C ALA A 288 10.30 21.82 1.05
N ALA A 289 10.86 21.67 -0.16
CA ALA A 289 11.40 20.40 -0.62
C ALA A 289 12.51 19.88 0.32
N ARG A 290 13.46 20.73 0.72
CA ARG A 290 14.53 20.32 1.65
C ARG A 290 13.98 19.83 2.98
N ILE A 291 12.94 20.49 3.50
CA ILE A 291 12.25 20.05 4.72
C ILE A 291 11.64 18.65 4.53
N THR A 292 10.92 18.43 3.42
CA THR A 292 10.31 17.12 3.12
C THR A 292 11.36 16.03 2.98
N HIS A 293 12.46 16.27 2.25
CA HIS A 293 13.58 15.33 2.14
C HIS A 293 14.21 15.02 3.50
N GLY A 294 14.38 16.03 4.37
CA GLY A 294 14.88 15.84 5.73
C GLY A 294 13.96 14.97 6.58
N ILE A 295 12.63 15.18 6.50
CA ILE A 295 11.64 14.33 7.16
C ILE A 295 11.76 12.89 6.66
N TYR A 296 11.84 12.68 5.35
CA TYR A 296 11.93 11.34 4.77
C TYR A 296 13.23 10.62 5.14
N ALA A 297 14.37 11.31 5.05
CA ALA A 297 15.66 10.77 5.47
C ALA A 297 15.66 10.37 6.95
N ASN A 298 15.04 11.17 7.82
CA ASN A 298 14.91 10.86 9.25
C ASN A 298 13.98 9.66 9.51
N SER A 299 12.82 9.61 8.84
CA SER A 299 11.87 8.50 8.97
C SER A 299 12.45 7.16 8.50
N LEU A 300 13.33 7.18 7.49
CA LEU A 300 13.99 5.98 6.97
C LEU A 300 15.33 5.70 7.66
N GLY A 301 15.94 6.70 8.32
CA GLY A 301 17.25 6.59 8.98
C GLY A 301 18.42 6.51 8.00
N THR A 302 18.22 6.89 6.74
CA THR A 302 19.21 6.80 5.65
C THR A 302 18.81 7.71 4.48
N ASN A 303 19.75 7.98 3.58
CA ASN A 303 19.51 8.53 2.23
C ASN A 303 19.39 7.41 1.17
N GLN A 304 19.27 6.15 1.57
CA GLN A 304 19.18 4.94 0.74
C GLN A 304 20.49 4.49 0.06
N SER A 305 21.61 5.21 0.21
CA SER A 305 22.92 4.80 -0.35
C SER A 305 23.44 3.50 0.27
N ASP A 306 23.07 3.21 1.52
CA ASP A 306 23.42 1.97 2.20
C ASP A 306 22.76 0.73 1.56
N VAL A 307 21.73 0.92 0.73
CA VAL A 307 21.09 -0.14 -0.07
C VAL A 307 21.81 -0.26 -1.41
N SER A 308 21.93 0.84 -2.14
CA SER A 308 22.66 0.95 -3.41
C SER A 308 22.79 2.42 -3.80
N GLU A 309 23.92 2.81 -4.39
CA GLU A 309 24.10 4.16 -4.96
C GLU A 309 23.03 4.50 -6.01
N SER A 310 22.52 3.51 -6.74
CA SER A 310 21.50 3.72 -7.78
C SER A 310 20.14 4.23 -7.27
N VAL A 311 19.87 4.09 -5.97
CA VAL A 311 18.64 4.54 -5.32
C VAL A 311 18.88 5.63 -4.28
N ALA A 312 20.14 6.08 -4.12
CA ALA A 312 20.47 7.12 -3.18
C ALA A 312 19.74 8.44 -3.49
N VAL A 313 19.36 9.16 -2.43
CA VAL A 313 18.84 10.53 -2.50
C VAL A 313 19.80 11.48 -1.78
N PRO A 314 20.96 11.76 -2.39
CA PRO A 314 21.98 12.62 -1.79
C PRO A 314 21.53 14.10 -1.74
N ALA A 315 22.25 14.91 -0.97
CA ALA A 315 21.83 16.25 -0.55
C ALA A 315 21.61 17.23 -1.73
N GLU A 316 22.32 17.02 -2.85
CA GLU A 316 22.15 17.79 -4.09
C GLU A 316 20.74 17.70 -4.67
N HIS A 317 20.01 16.61 -4.42
CA HIS A 317 18.63 16.44 -4.86
C HIS A 317 17.61 17.03 -3.89
N HIS A 318 18.02 17.54 -2.71
CA HIS A 318 17.07 17.96 -1.68
C HIS A 318 16.31 19.24 -2.03
N ALA A 319 16.79 20.02 -3.00
CA ALA A 319 16.04 21.16 -3.55
C ALA A 319 15.00 20.74 -4.62
N GLU A 320 15.09 19.51 -5.13
CA GLU A 320 14.14 18.93 -6.10
C GLU A 320 12.92 18.36 -5.39
N LEU A 321 11.86 18.07 -6.14
CA LEU A 321 10.63 17.48 -5.60
C LEU A 321 10.90 16.12 -4.95
N ALA A 322 10.50 15.98 -3.68
CA ALA A 322 10.56 14.71 -2.97
C ALA A 322 9.43 13.78 -3.44
N TYR A 323 9.77 12.74 -4.19
CA TYR A 323 8.81 11.71 -4.60
C TYR A 323 8.81 10.57 -3.60
N LEU A 324 7.61 10.05 -3.31
CA LEU A 324 7.40 8.94 -2.41
C LEU A 324 6.81 7.74 -3.16
N ALA A 325 7.33 6.56 -2.86
CA ALA A 325 6.73 5.27 -3.16
C ALA A 325 6.63 4.44 -1.87
N VAL A 326 5.78 3.43 -1.89
CA VAL A 326 5.56 2.53 -0.75
C VAL A 326 5.74 1.11 -1.27
N SER A 327 6.61 0.33 -0.61
CA SER A 327 6.83 -1.08 -0.90
C SER A 327 7.60 -1.75 0.24
N ASP A 328 7.17 -2.94 0.66
CA ASP A 328 7.83 -3.68 1.73
C ASP A 328 9.13 -4.37 1.24
N ASN A 329 9.14 -4.89 0.00
CA ASN A 329 10.21 -5.78 -0.47
C ASN A 329 11.18 -5.12 -1.46
N TYR A 330 10.78 -4.03 -2.13
CA TYR A 330 11.56 -3.43 -3.21
C TYR A 330 13.02 -3.11 -2.80
N MET A 331 13.21 -2.42 -1.67
CA MET A 331 14.57 -2.00 -1.26
C MET A 331 15.47 -3.19 -0.90
N GLU A 332 14.91 -4.26 -0.34
CA GLU A 332 15.70 -5.45 0.00
C GLU A 332 16.05 -6.29 -1.24
N PHE A 333 15.22 -6.26 -2.28
CA PHE A 333 15.58 -6.84 -3.58
C PHE A 333 16.58 -5.98 -4.38
N VAL A 334 16.60 -4.66 -4.18
CA VAL A 334 17.70 -3.81 -4.67
C VAL A 334 18.99 -4.17 -3.93
N ARG A 335 18.94 -4.28 -2.60
CA ARG A 335 20.09 -4.66 -1.76
C ARG A 335 20.68 -6.01 -2.17
N SER A 336 19.84 -7.00 -2.47
CA SER A 336 20.28 -8.34 -2.87
C SER A 336 20.76 -8.43 -4.33
N GLY A 337 20.53 -7.38 -5.14
CA GLY A 337 20.91 -7.33 -6.55
C GLY A 337 19.89 -7.97 -7.51
N LEU A 338 18.75 -8.46 -7.01
CA LEU A 338 17.69 -9.00 -7.88
C LEU A 338 16.96 -7.90 -8.66
N ILE A 339 16.89 -6.69 -8.09
CA ILE A 339 16.47 -5.47 -8.78
C ILE A 339 17.70 -4.59 -9.03
N ARG A 340 17.99 -4.30 -10.29
CA ARG A 340 18.93 -3.24 -10.69
C ARG A 340 18.16 -1.99 -11.08
N VAL A 341 18.61 -0.82 -10.61
CA VAL A 341 17.97 0.47 -10.92
C VAL A 341 18.87 1.30 -11.83
N SER A 342 18.31 1.94 -12.84
CA SER A 342 18.99 2.95 -13.65
C SER A 342 18.14 4.20 -13.83
N LYS A 343 18.79 5.35 -13.99
CA LYS A 343 18.12 6.63 -14.21
C LYS A 343 17.83 6.85 -15.69
N GLY A 344 16.61 7.19 -16.06
CA GLY A 344 16.28 7.57 -17.44
C GLY A 344 14.81 7.36 -17.83
N LYS A 345 14.50 7.63 -19.10
CA LYS A 345 13.24 7.26 -19.76
C LYS A 345 13.52 6.27 -20.89
N LEU A 346 12.56 5.41 -21.18
CA LEU A 346 12.61 4.54 -22.36
C LEU A 346 12.43 5.41 -23.62
N GLN A 347 13.34 5.29 -24.58
CA GLN A 347 13.25 5.99 -25.87
C GLN A 347 12.74 5.07 -26.98
N SER A 348 13.35 3.89 -27.12
CA SER A 348 12.97 2.89 -28.11
C SER A 348 13.41 1.50 -27.66
N VAL A 349 12.84 0.47 -28.29
CA VAL A 349 13.25 -0.93 -28.12
C VAL A 349 13.49 -1.52 -29.49
N SER A 350 14.62 -2.22 -29.65
CA SER A 350 14.96 -2.99 -30.84
C SER A 350 15.22 -4.42 -30.42
N SER A 351 14.32 -5.32 -30.78
CA SER A 351 14.31 -6.73 -30.36
C SER A 351 14.37 -6.87 -28.83
N THR A 352 15.51 -7.24 -28.26
CA THR A 352 15.76 -7.44 -26.82
C THR A 352 16.59 -6.32 -26.18
N THR A 353 16.87 -5.24 -26.90
CA THR A 353 17.67 -4.10 -26.40
C THR A 353 16.80 -2.86 -26.27
N ALA A 354 16.79 -2.25 -25.08
CA ALA A 354 16.07 -1.02 -24.80
C ALA A 354 17.04 0.18 -24.75
N ALA A 355 16.84 1.14 -25.65
CA ALA A 355 17.55 2.42 -25.63
C ALA A 355 16.87 3.37 -24.64
N THR A 356 17.68 4.05 -23.83
CA THR A 356 17.19 4.98 -22.80
C THR A 356 17.63 6.41 -23.11
N THR A 357 17.11 7.38 -22.36
CA THR A 357 17.57 8.78 -22.48
C THR A 357 18.99 8.99 -21.98
N THR A 358 19.57 8.03 -21.27
CA THR A 358 21.01 8.01 -21.04
C THR A 358 21.65 7.26 -22.20
N SER A 359 22.91 7.55 -22.53
CA SER A 359 23.64 6.83 -23.59
C SER A 359 23.84 5.33 -23.29
N GLU A 360 23.29 4.81 -22.19
CA GLU A 360 23.32 3.42 -21.78
C GLU A 360 22.11 2.66 -22.33
N GLU A 361 22.39 1.57 -23.03
CA GLU A 361 21.39 0.60 -23.48
C GLU A 361 21.21 -0.52 -22.45
N ILE A 362 19.97 -1.01 -22.31
CA ILE A 362 19.64 -2.17 -21.49
C ILE A 362 19.48 -3.36 -22.43
N GLN A 363 20.48 -4.23 -22.46
CA GLN A 363 20.50 -5.46 -23.26
C GLN A 363 19.84 -6.64 -22.53
N ASP A 364 19.58 -7.73 -23.25
CA ASP A 364 19.01 -8.99 -22.72
C ASP A 364 17.66 -8.81 -22.02
N VAL A 365 16.81 -7.92 -22.56
CA VAL A 365 15.45 -7.73 -22.05
C VAL A 365 14.60 -8.94 -22.43
N ALA A 366 14.05 -9.60 -21.41
CA ALA A 366 13.18 -10.78 -21.55
C ALA A 366 11.69 -10.40 -21.61
N ALA A 367 11.30 -9.30 -20.95
CA ALA A 367 9.95 -8.75 -20.97
C ALA A 367 9.97 -7.27 -20.53
N ILE A 368 8.94 -6.51 -20.88
CA ILE A 368 8.78 -5.09 -20.52
C ILE A 368 7.45 -4.89 -19.78
N VAL A 369 7.52 -4.26 -18.61
CA VAL A 369 6.36 -3.85 -17.81
C VAL A 369 6.34 -2.33 -17.70
N LEU A 370 5.34 -1.72 -18.32
CA LEU A 370 5.14 -0.28 -18.37
C LEU A 370 4.31 0.17 -17.16
N ALA A 371 4.92 0.91 -16.24
CA ALA A 371 4.27 1.57 -15.11
C ALA A 371 4.12 3.08 -15.39
N THR A 372 3.55 3.39 -16.56
CA THR A 372 3.53 4.72 -17.18
C THR A 372 2.27 5.54 -16.86
N GLY A 373 1.44 5.04 -15.95
CA GLY A 373 0.26 5.74 -15.45
C GLY A 373 -0.98 5.56 -16.33
N PHE A 374 -1.99 6.39 -16.09
CA PHE A 374 -3.30 6.29 -16.71
C PHE A 374 -3.76 7.65 -17.23
N ASP A 375 -4.47 7.63 -18.35
CA ASP A 375 -5.23 8.75 -18.87
C ASP A 375 -6.63 8.76 -18.22
N PRO A 376 -7.01 9.82 -17.48
CA PRO A 376 -8.32 9.95 -16.86
C PRO A 376 -9.43 10.32 -17.86
N SER A 377 -9.09 10.82 -19.05
CA SER A 377 -10.05 11.39 -20.02
C SER A 377 -11.17 10.43 -20.47
N PRO A 378 -10.94 9.11 -20.63
CA PRO A 378 -12.01 8.16 -20.94
C PRO A 378 -13.10 8.10 -19.86
N GLY A 379 -12.78 8.47 -18.60
CA GLY A 379 -13.76 8.61 -17.52
C GLY A 379 -14.68 9.82 -17.68
N LEU A 380 -14.51 10.63 -18.72
CA LEU A 380 -15.27 11.85 -19.02
C LEU A 380 -15.89 11.82 -20.42
N SER A 381 -15.66 10.77 -21.21
CA SER A 381 -16.00 10.74 -22.64
C SER A 381 -17.50 10.79 -22.94
N PHE A 382 -18.35 10.62 -21.93
CA PHE A 382 -19.79 10.75 -22.04
C PHE A 382 -20.27 12.21 -21.98
N LEU A 383 -19.43 13.15 -21.55
CA LEU A 383 -19.73 14.59 -21.57
C LEU A 383 -19.53 15.14 -22.98
N SER A 384 -20.36 16.10 -23.39
CA SER A 384 -20.22 16.76 -24.68
C SER A 384 -18.92 17.58 -24.76
N PRO A 385 -18.38 17.83 -25.97
CA PRO A 385 -17.22 18.71 -26.15
C PRO A 385 -17.39 20.10 -25.52
N SER A 386 -18.59 20.69 -25.59
CA SER A 386 -18.88 22.01 -24.98
C SER A 386 -18.82 21.99 -23.45
N ILE A 387 -19.27 20.90 -22.82
CA ILE A 387 -19.13 20.73 -21.36
C ILE A 387 -17.66 20.53 -21.00
N LEU A 388 -16.93 19.70 -21.74
CA LEU A 388 -15.49 19.47 -21.51
C LEU A 388 -14.68 20.77 -21.63
N GLU A 389 -14.99 21.61 -22.61
CA GLU A 389 -14.41 22.95 -22.76
C GLU A 389 -14.71 23.83 -21.53
N SER A 390 -15.96 23.83 -21.07
CA SER A 390 -16.36 24.57 -19.85
C SER A 390 -15.63 24.09 -18.59
N LEU A 391 -15.29 22.80 -18.54
CA LEU A 391 -14.51 22.21 -17.44
C LEU A 391 -13.00 22.43 -17.61
N GLY A 392 -12.55 23.14 -18.64
CA GLY A 392 -11.15 23.36 -18.95
C GLY A 392 -10.39 22.06 -19.17
N HIS A 393 -11.04 21.06 -19.79
CA HIS A 393 -10.46 19.74 -20.01
C HIS A 393 -9.16 19.81 -20.82
N SER A 394 -8.10 19.17 -20.32
CA SER A 394 -6.80 19.14 -20.97
C SER A 394 -6.20 17.73 -20.92
N PRO A 395 -6.34 16.95 -22.01
CA PRO A 395 -5.76 15.61 -22.13
C PRO A 395 -4.23 15.58 -21.95
N ASP A 396 -3.55 16.67 -22.31
CA ASP A 396 -2.09 16.79 -22.21
C ASP A 396 -1.59 16.87 -20.75
N HIS A 397 -2.49 17.10 -19.80
CA HIS A 397 -2.19 17.24 -18.38
C HIS A 397 -2.93 16.18 -17.55
N PRO A 398 -2.60 14.88 -17.69
CA PRO A 398 -3.35 13.79 -17.07
C PRO A 398 -3.30 13.80 -15.53
N SER A 399 -2.41 14.58 -14.90
CA SER A 399 -2.40 14.77 -13.43
C SER A 399 -3.39 15.84 -12.94
N LEU A 400 -3.87 16.71 -13.81
CA LEU A 400 -4.86 17.75 -13.53
C LEU A 400 -5.73 17.99 -14.78
N PRO A 401 -6.54 16.99 -15.17
CA PRO A 401 -7.26 17.01 -16.45
C PRO A 401 -8.36 18.07 -16.51
N LEU A 402 -8.92 18.52 -15.37
CA LEU A 402 -10.05 19.45 -15.28
C LEU A 402 -9.70 20.66 -14.40
N ASP A 403 -10.36 21.80 -14.62
CA ASP A 403 -10.35 22.96 -13.72
C ASP A 403 -11.59 22.94 -12.82
N LEU A 404 -11.43 22.27 -11.68
CA LEU A 404 -12.47 22.14 -10.67
C LEU A 404 -12.16 23.03 -9.47
N SER A 405 -13.18 23.74 -9.00
CA SER A 405 -13.14 24.53 -7.76
C SER A 405 -13.44 23.67 -6.53
N PHE A 406 -13.03 24.22 -5.38
CA PHE A 406 -13.18 23.64 -4.05
C PHE A 406 -12.69 22.20 -3.97
N HIS A 407 -11.37 22.03 -4.14
CA HIS A 407 -10.65 20.75 -4.05
C HIS A 407 -11.25 19.64 -4.93
N GLY A 408 -11.52 19.95 -6.19
CA GLY A 408 -11.95 18.95 -7.17
C GLY A 408 -13.44 18.61 -7.16
N THR A 409 -14.29 19.46 -6.57
CA THR A 409 -15.71 19.11 -6.35
C THR A 409 -16.67 19.72 -7.37
N LEU A 410 -16.43 20.97 -7.78
CA LEU A 410 -17.38 21.77 -8.56
C LEU A 410 -16.75 22.30 -9.85
N PRO A 411 -17.47 22.35 -10.98
CA PRO A 411 -17.05 23.10 -12.15
C PRO A 411 -16.70 24.55 -11.78
N ARG A 412 -15.57 25.07 -12.27
CA ARG A 412 -15.24 26.49 -12.05
C ARG A 412 -16.10 27.40 -12.91
N ALA A 413 -16.19 27.12 -14.21
CA ALA A 413 -17.22 27.70 -15.04
C ALA A 413 -18.55 27.01 -14.66
N PRO A 414 -19.62 27.75 -14.30
CA PRO A 414 -20.86 27.14 -13.85
C PRO A 414 -21.46 26.23 -14.93
N VAL A 415 -21.52 24.93 -14.63
CA VAL A 415 -22.33 23.96 -15.37
C VAL A 415 -23.46 23.53 -14.44
N PRO A 416 -24.74 23.83 -14.77
CA PRO A 416 -25.86 23.56 -13.89
C PRO A 416 -25.91 22.10 -13.41
N ALA A 417 -26.07 21.94 -12.10
CA ALA A 417 -26.34 20.66 -11.46
C ALA A 417 -25.30 19.54 -11.71
N LEU A 418 -24.06 19.92 -12.04
CA LEU A 418 -22.92 19.02 -12.22
C LEU A 418 -21.98 19.07 -11.00
N GLY A 419 -21.54 17.89 -10.54
CA GLY A 419 -20.57 17.76 -9.44
C GLY A 419 -19.65 16.57 -9.61
N PHE A 420 -18.51 16.61 -8.92
CA PHE A 420 -17.47 15.58 -8.98
C PHE A 420 -17.15 15.05 -7.58
N VAL A 421 -17.00 13.74 -7.45
CA VAL A 421 -16.51 13.08 -6.23
C VAL A 421 -15.46 12.08 -6.64
N GLY A 422 -14.26 12.16 -6.05
CA GLY A 422 -13.21 11.18 -6.30
C GLY A 422 -12.51 11.27 -7.66
N PHE A 423 -12.81 12.28 -8.47
CA PHE A 423 -12.12 12.51 -9.74
C PHE A 423 -10.80 13.28 -9.52
N TYR A 424 -9.88 12.70 -8.76
CA TYR A 424 -8.61 13.32 -8.43
C TYR A 424 -7.50 12.32 -8.14
N ARG A 425 -6.26 12.83 -8.15
CA ARG A 425 -5.04 12.05 -7.97
C ARG A 425 -4.58 12.06 -6.51
N SER A 426 -5.26 11.33 -5.64
CA SER A 426 -4.81 11.07 -4.25
C SER A 426 -5.62 9.93 -3.60
N PRO A 427 -5.14 9.32 -2.51
CA PRO A 427 -5.77 8.12 -1.94
C PRO A 427 -6.81 8.43 -0.84
N TYR A 428 -7.32 9.66 -0.72
CA TYR A 428 -8.01 10.11 0.51
C TYR A 428 -9.52 9.83 0.53
N TRP A 429 -9.93 8.75 1.20
CA TRP A 429 -11.36 8.39 1.31
C TRP A 429 -12.19 9.43 2.08
N GLY A 430 -11.60 10.02 3.14
CA GLY A 430 -12.24 11.11 3.88
C GLY A 430 -12.54 12.33 3.00
N VAL A 431 -11.65 12.64 2.04
CA VAL A 431 -11.88 13.75 1.10
C VAL A 431 -13.02 13.42 0.13
N MET A 432 -13.12 12.17 -0.35
CA MET A 432 -14.26 11.74 -1.19
C MET A 432 -15.59 11.91 -0.43
N GLU A 433 -15.62 11.51 0.84
CA GLU A 433 -16.81 11.69 1.68
C GLU A 433 -17.14 13.17 1.89
N MET A 434 -16.13 14.02 2.07
CA MET A 434 -16.34 15.46 2.22
C MET A 434 -16.81 16.15 0.94
N GLN A 435 -16.29 15.75 -0.23
CA GLN A 435 -16.78 16.19 -1.55
C GLN A 435 -18.26 15.84 -1.72
N ALA A 436 -18.64 14.61 -1.38
CA ALA A 436 -20.04 14.17 -1.41
C ALA A 436 -20.93 15.04 -0.50
N ARG A 437 -20.50 15.30 0.74
CA ARG A 437 -21.24 16.16 1.69
C ARG A 437 -21.37 17.60 1.21
N LEU A 438 -20.34 18.15 0.58
CA LEU A 438 -20.37 19.48 -0.04
C LEU A 438 -21.46 19.55 -1.11
N LEU A 439 -21.47 18.60 -2.06
CA LEU A 439 -22.47 18.55 -3.11
C LEU A 439 -23.88 18.38 -2.54
N THR A 440 -24.08 17.46 -1.60
CA THR A 440 -25.39 17.28 -0.96
C THR A 440 -25.85 18.56 -0.25
N ALA A 441 -24.97 19.27 0.46
CA ALA A 441 -25.33 20.53 1.12
C ALA A 441 -25.71 21.65 0.13
N LEU A 442 -25.07 21.70 -1.04
CA LEU A 442 -25.37 22.68 -2.09
C LEU A 442 -26.68 22.36 -2.82
N TRP A 443 -26.90 21.08 -3.13
CA TRP A 443 -28.05 20.59 -3.91
C TRP A 443 -29.33 20.44 -3.07
N THR A 444 -29.21 20.31 -1.75
CA THR A 444 -30.38 20.28 -0.86
C THR A 444 -31.09 21.64 -0.92
N PRO A 445 -32.38 21.68 -1.31
CA PRO A 445 -33.14 22.92 -1.32
C PRO A 445 -33.18 23.58 0.06
N VAL A 446 -33.03 24.90 0.11
CA VAL A 446 -32.98 25.67 1.39
C VAL A 446 -34.24 25.49 2.23
N VAL A 447 -35.39 25.23 1.59
CA VAL A 447 -36.65 24.91 2.25
C VAL A 447 -36.60 23.61 3.08
N HIS A 448 -35.68 22.70 2.75
CA HIS A 448 -35.52 21.43 3.45
C HIS A 448 -34.39 21.46 4.48
N ALA A 449 -33.30 22.21 4.23
CA ALA A 449 -32.23 22.39 5.18
C ALA A 449 -31.48 23.71 4.93
N ALA A 450 -31.17 24.43 6.01
CA ALA A 450 -30.28 25.58 5.92
C ALA A 450 -28.86 25.14 5.50
N ARG A 451 -28.25 25.90 4.60
CA ARG A 451 -26.86 25.69 4.22
C ARG A 451 -25.94 26.06 5.39
N PRO A 452 -24.79 25.38 5.55
CA PRO A 452 -23.75 25.85 6.46
C PRO A 452 -23.35 27.29 6.11
N PRO A 453 -23.13 28.16 7.11
CA PRO A 453 -22.98 29.60 6.90
C PRO A 453 -21.77 29.95 6.03
N ASN A 454 -20.67 29.23 6.18
CA ASN A 454 -19.41 29.53 5.48
C ASN A 454 -19.31 28.86 4.10
N LEU A 455 -20.26 28.00 3.75
CA LEU A 455 -20.14 27.11 2.58
C LEU A 455 -19.99 27.87 1.28
N LEU A 456 -20.87 28.85 1.02
CA LEU A 456 -20.86 29.58 -0.25
C LEU A 456 -19.64 30.49 -0.38
N ASP A 457 -19.21 31.10 0.71
CA ASP A 457 -18.04 31.97 0.70
C ASP A 457 -16.74 31.17 0.52
N ALA A 458 -16.64 30.00 1.16
CA ALA A 458 -15.51 29.09 0.97
C ALA A 458 -15.40 28.59 -0.48
N VAL A 459 -16.53 28.21 -1.10
CA VAL A 459 -16.56 27.82 -2.52
C VAL A 459 -16.12 28.96 -3.43
N LYS A 460 -16.62 30.18 -3.20
CA LYS A 460 -16.24 31.37 -3.99
C LYS A 460 -14.77 31.73 -3.84
N ALA A 461 -14.19 31.56 -2.65
CA ALA A 461 -12.80 31.89 -2.37
C ALA A 461 -11.78 30.88 -2.94
N SER A 462 -12.23 29.73 -3.44
CA SER A 462 -11.35 28.66 -3.92
C SER A 462 -10.53 29.07 -5.15
N ALA A 463 -9.20 29.04 -5.02
CA ALA A 463 -8.25 29.33 -6.10
C ALA A 463 -8.25 28.25 -7.20
N SER A 464 -7.96 28.65 -8.44
CA SER A 464 -7.76 27.70 -9.54
C SER A 464 -6.40 27.00 -9.40
N GLN A 465 -6.36 25.72 -9.75
CA GLN A 465 -5.14 24.90 -9.75
C GLN A 465 -4.52 24.79 -11.15
N VAL A 466 -5.13 25.37 -12.19
CA VAL A 466 -4.68 25.23 -13.60
C VAL A 466 -3.24 25.68 -13.81
N ALA A 467 -2.76 26.67 -13.03
CA ALA A 467 -1.37 27.10 -13.08
C ALA A 467 -0.36 25.97 -12.79
N LEU A 468 -0.77 24.93 -12.04
CA LEU A 468 0.07 23.76 -11.75
C LEU A 468 0.31 22.85 -12.97
N ARG A 469 -0.49 22.98 -14.04
CA ARG A 469 -0.34 22.17 -15.27
C ARG A 469 1.05 22.34 -15.90
N SER A 470 1.54 23.58 -15.93
CA SER A 470 2.84 23.94 -16.48
C SER A 470 3.93 24.16 -15.43
N ASP A 471 3.63 23.91 -14.15
CA ASP A 471 4.57 24.15 -13.07
C ASP A 471 5.57 22.99 -12.94
N PRO A 472 6.88 23.22 -13.17
CA PRO A 472 7.90 22.17 -13.04
C PRO A 472 8.08 21.70 -11.59
N ARG A 473 7.53 22.44 -10.62
CA ARG A 473 7.57 22.16 -9.18
C ARG A 473 6.19 21.77 -8.62
N ALA A 474 5.26 21.37 -9.48
CA ALA A 474 4.03 20.72 -9.06
C ALA A 474 4.35 19.41 -8.31
N SER A 475 3.78 19.26 -7.12
CA SER A 475 4.01 18.09 -6.28
C SER A 475 3.45 16.81 -6.90
N GLN A 476 3.85 15.66 -6.36
CA GLN A 476 3.34 14.36 -6.79
C GLN A 476 1.80 14.26 -6.68
N PHE A 477 1.21 14.98 -5.71
CA PHE A 477 -0.22 15.04 -5.41
C PHE A 477 -0.69 16.51 -5.37
N PRO A 478 -0.94 17.14 -6.53
CA PRO A 478 -1.05 18.59 -6.63
C PRO A 478 -2.33 19.21 -6.01
N MET A 479 -3.32 18.39 -5.62
CA MET A 479 -4.59 18.89 -5.11
C MET A 479 -4.48 19.51 -3.71
N GLY A 480 -3.58 19.01 -2.87
CA GLY A 480 -3.48 19.36 -1.45
C GLY A 480 -3.11 18.16 -0.58
N ASP A 481 -2.54 18.38 0.60
CA ASP A 481 -2.35 17.31 1.58
C ASP A 481 -3.62 16.98 2.38
N TYR A 482 -3.70 15.74 2.88
CA TYR A 482 -4.90 15.22 3.55
C TYR A 482 -5.41 16.09 4.71
N ALA A 483 -4.53 16.53 5.61
CA ALA A 483 -4.95 17.26 6.81
C ALA A 483 -5.50 18.65 6.45
N TYR A 484 -4.83 19.35 5.52
CA TYR A 484 -5.32 20.63 5.01
C TYR A 484 -6.67 20.48 4.32
N LEU A 485 -6.81 19.51 3.39
CA LEU A 485 -8.07 19.28 2.67
C LEU A 485 -9.23 18.98 3.62
N MET A 486 -9.02 18.09 4.61
CA MET A 486 -10.06 17.77 5.59
C MET A 486 -10.46 18.99 6.43
N GLN A 487 -9.52 19.88 6.79
CA GLN A 487 -9.82 21.13 7.50
C GLN A 487 -10.66 22.09 6.65
N GLU A 488 -10.33 22.29 5.38
CA GLU A 488 -11.06 23.20 4.49
C GLU A 488 -12.51 22.75 4.31
N PHE A 489 -12.72 21.45 4.04
CA PHE A 489 -14.06 20.88 3.95
C PHE A 489 -14.82 20.95 5.27
N SER A 490 -14.17 20.57 6.38
CA SER A 490 -14.75 20.64 7.72
C SER A 490 -15.22 22.05 8.07
N SER A 491 -14.40 23.06 7.75
CA SER A 491 -14.69 24.47 8.02
C SER A 491 -15.83 25.00 7.15
N ALA A 492 -15.85 24.67 5.85
CA ALA A 492 -16.92 25.05 4.94
C ALA A 492 -18.26 24.39 5.28
N LEU A 493 -18.24 23.13 5.70
CA LEU A 493 -19.43 22.35 6.06
C LEU A 493 -19.91 22.57 7.51
N GLY A 494 -19.09 23.21 8.35
CA GLY A 494 -19.35 23.34 9.78
C GLY A 494 -19.41 21.98 10.49
N ILE A 495 -18.53 21.05 10.11
CA ILE A 495 -18.41 19.72 10.71
C ILE A 495 -17.21 19.73 11.64
N PRO A 496 -17.39 19.76 12.97
CA PRO A 496 -16.26 19.80 13.89
C PRO A 496 -15.50 18.47 13.86
N ILE A 497 -14.19 18.53 14.09
CA ILE A 497 -13.37 17.35 14.36
C ILE A 497 -13.67 16.84 15.78
N SER A 498 -13.86 15.53 15.93
CA SER A 498 -13.99 14.90 17.25
C SER A 498 -12.67 15.02 18.03
N PRO A 499 -12.69 15.15 19.37
CA PRO A 499 -11.45 15.16 20.15
C PRO A 499 -10.67 13.85 20.03
N SER A 500 -9.38 13.91 20.32
CA SER A 500 -8.53 12.73 20.46
C SER A 500 -8.99 11.87 21.66
N ARG A 501 -8.65 10.58 21.63
CA ARG A 501 -9.04 9.64 22.67
C ARG A 501 -8.27 9.82 23.98
N VAL A 502 -8.92 9.42 25.07
CA VAL A 502 -8.39 9.41 26.44
C VAL A 502 -8.44 7.98 26.99
N PRO A 503 -7.40 7.49 27.71
CA PRO A 503 -6.12 8.17 27.96
C PRO A 503 -5.31 8.35 26.67
N PRO A 504 -4.51 9.42 26.55
CA PRO A 504 -3.71 9.67 25.36
C PRO A 504 -2.63 8.60 25.18
N THR A 505 -2.12 8.44 23.97
CA THR A 505 -0.90 7.64 23.74
C THR A 505 0.30 8.26 24.47
N PRO A 506 1.39 7.51 24.70
CA PRO A 506 2.64 8.10 25.17
C PRO A 506 3.11 9.24 24.25
N PRO A 507 3.78 10.27 24.80
CA PRO A 507 4.33 11.35 24.00
C PRO A 507 5.44 10.86 23.08
N LEU A 508 5.52 11.44 21.88
CA LEU A 508 6.56 11.15 20.90
C LEU A 508 7.80 12.01 21.18
N PRO A 509 9.02 11.48 20.96
CA PRO A 509 10.26 12.12 21.39
C PRO A 509 10.56 13.44 20.66
N HIS A 510 10.11 13.60 19.41
CA HIS A 510 10.45 14.77 18.59
C HIS A 510 9.62 16.03 18.90
N ASN A 511 8.44 15.88 19.54
CA ASN A 511 7.56 17.01 19.86
C ASN A 511 6.98 16.98 21.28
N ASN A 512 7.27 15.93 22.06
CA ASN A 512 6.76 15.70 23.41
C ASN A 512 5.22 15.74 23.50
N ARG A 513 4.52 15.31 22.45
CA ARG A 513 3.05 15.27 22.37
C ARG A 513 2.56 13.86 22.03
N PRO A 514 1.35 13.47 22.47
CA PRO A 514 0.74 12.21 22.07
C PRO A 514 0.40 12.20 20.57
N MET A 515 0.01 11.05 20.05
CA MET A 515 -0.52 10.95 18.69
C MET A 515 -1.93 11.51 18.64
N ASP A 516 -2.17 12.43 17.71
CA ASP A 516 -3.49 12.91 17.32
C ASP A 516 -3.79 12.52 15.87
N VAL A 517 -4.11 11.24 15.67
CA VAL A 517 -4.26 10.65 14.34
C VAL A 517 -5.53 11.15 13.66
N LEU A 518 -5.40 11.62 12.42
CA LEU A 518 -6.52 12.03 11.59
C LEU A 518 -7.07 10.86 10.78
N THR A 519 -8.31 10.47 11.05
CA THR A 519 -9.07 9.48 10.27
C THR A 519 -10.43 10.05 9.85
N PRO A 520 -11.07 9.50 8.81
CA PRO A 520 -12.41 9.94 8.39
C PRO A 520 -13.44 9.92 9.53
N ALA A 521 -13.35 8.94 10.44
CA ALA A 521 -14.26 8.78 11.58
C ALA A 521 -14.23 9.97 12.58
N ARG A 522 -13.18 10.80 12.56
CA ARG A 522 -13.14 12.03 13.37
C ARG A 522 -14.07 13.13 12.85
N TYR A 523 -14.57 13.00 11.64
CA TYR A 523 -15.48 13.97 11.02
C TYR A 523 -16.84 13.34 10.76
N LEU A 524 -17.46 12.80 11.79
CA LEU A 524 -18.82 12.28 11.67
C LEU A 524 -19.80 13.43 11.36
N SER A 525 -20.79 13.17 10.50
CA SER A 525 -21.84 14.18 10.21
C SER A 525 -22.55 14.58 11.51
N PRO A 526 -22.81 15.88 11.76
CA PRO A 526 -23.55 16.32 12.94
C PRO A 526 -24.96 15.72 13.05
N GLY A 527 -25.55 15.30 11.93
CA GLY A 527 -26.85 14.63 11.92
C GLY A 527 -26.77 13.11 12.10
N ALA A 528 -25.59 12.49 12.14
CA ALA A 528 -25.42 11.03 12.16
C ALA A 528 -26.31 10.33 13.20
N ASP A 529 -26.96 9.24 12.81
CA ASP A 529 -27.77 8.43 13.72
C ASP A 529 -26.92 7.63 14.73
N ASN A 530 -27.59 6.91 15.64
CA ASN A 530 -26.90 6.11 16.66
C ASN A 530 -26.06 4.97 16.08
N SER A 531 -26.46 4.42 14.93
CA SER A 531 -25.73 3.34 14.27
C SER A 531 -24.43 3.87 13.67
N ALA A 532 -24.48 4.99 12.95
CA ALA A 532 -23.32 5.69 12.41
C ALA A 532 -22.37 6.17 13.53
N ARG A 533 -22.90 6.70 14.64
CA ARG A 533 -22.09 7.05 15.83
C ARG A 533 -21.39 5.84 16.43
N SER A 534 -22.08 4.69 16.52
CA SER A 534 -21.47 3.46 17.03
C SER A 534 -20.34 2.96 16.13
N GLU A 535 -20.50 3.02 14.81
CA GLU A 535 -19.45 2.63 13.86
C GLU A 535 -18.25 3.57 13.91
N ALA A 536 -18.47 4.89 13.97
CA ALA A 536 -17.39 5.87 14.13
C ALA A 536 -16.62 5.63 15.45
N GLU A 537 -17.35 5.38 16.55
CA GLU A 537 -16.80 5.09 17.86
C GLU A 537 -15.93 3.82 17.87
N LYS A 538 -16.38 2.76 17.19
CA LYS A 538 -15.59 1.53 16.98
C LYS A 538 -14.32 1.82 16.20
N SER A 539 -14.42 2.56 15.09
CA SER A 539 -13.28 2.90 14.24
C SER A 539 -12.21 3.72 14.97
N LEU A 540 -12.63 4.73 15.74
CA LEU A 540 -11.75 5.55 16.56
C LEU A 540 -11.11 4.74 17.70
N ALA A 541 -11.87 3.85 18.36
CA ALA A 541 -11.34 2.98 19.40
C ALA A 541 -10.31 1.99 18.85
N GLN A 542 -10.57 1.39 17.69
CA GLN A 542 -9.62 0.51 17.01
C GLN A 542 -8.33 1.27 16.66
N THR A 543 -8.44 2.44 16.02
CA THR A 543 -7.26 3.28 15.65
C THR A 543 -6.41 3.61 16.87
N HIS A 544 -7.05 4.02 17.97
CA HIS A 544 -6.36 4.33 19.22
C HIS A 544 -5.70 3.10 19.84
N ALA A 545 -6.38 1.94 19.85
CA ALA A 545 -5.84 0.70 20.39
C ALA A 545 -4.59 0.23 19.61
N VAL A 546 -4.60 0.35 18.28
CA VAL A 546 -3.43 0.04 17.44
C VAL A 546 -2.28 1.00 17.73
N ALA A 547 -2.54 2.30 17.75
CA ALA A 547 -1.52 3.31 18.04
C ALA A 547 -0.89 3.12 19.43
N LEU A 548 -1.73 2.88 20.45
CA LEU A 548 -1.26 2.63 21.81
C LEU A 548 -0.42 1.35 21.87
N ALA A 549 -0.93 0.23 21.36
CA ALA A 549 -0.23 -1.05 21.40
C ALA A 549 1.08 -1.03 20.61
N GLY A 550 1.12 -0.43 19.42
CA GLY A 550 2.37 -0.30 18.65
C GLY A 550 3.43 0.57 19.34
N LEU A 551 3.03 1.49 20.23
CA LEU A 551 3.94 2.34 21.00
C LEU A 551 4.40 1.74 22.34
N THR A 552 3.64 0.79 22.91
CA THR A 552 3.85 0.29 24.28
C THR A 552 4.08 -1.20 24.38
N SER A 553 3.86 -1.96 23.29
CA SER A 553 4.06 -3.40 23.24
C SER A 553 4.84 -3.81 21.97
N PRO A 554 5.23 -5.08 21.84
CA PRO A 554 5.90 -5.60 20.65
C PRO A 554 4.99 -5.75 19.41
N ARG A 555 3.79 -5.16 19.41
CA ARG A 555 2.86 -5.24 18.28
C ARG A 555 3.52 -4.69 17.00
N LEU A 556 3.38 -5.43 15.90
CA LEU A 556 3.95 -5.19 14.56
C LEU A 556 5.47 -5.32 14.46
N VAL A 557 6.17 -5.68 15.55
CA VAL A 557 7.63 -5.87 15.53
C VAL A 557 8.00 -7.12 14.72
N ALA A 558 7.22 -8.21 14.86
CA ALA A 558 7.46 -9.45 14.10
C ALA A 558 7.41 -9.19 12.59
N ARG A 559 6.41 -8.45 12.10
CA ARG A 559 6.35 -8.03 10.68
C ARG A 559 7.58 -7.22 10.26
N ALA A 560 7.97 -6.23 11.07
CA ALA A 560 9.07 -5.33 10.75
C ALA A 560 10.42 -6.08 10.71
N VAL A 561 10.64 -7.02 11.64
CA VAL A 561 11.79 -7.93 11.65
C VAL A 561 11.75 -8.80 10.40
N PHE A 562 10.65 -9.51 10.15
CA PHE A 562 10.55 -10.45 9.03
C PHE A 562 10.81 -9.78 7.68
N ARG A 563 10.20 -8.63 7.41
CA ARG A 563 10.50 -7.84 6.19
C ARG A 563 11.99 -7.53 6.05
N SER A 564 12.63 -7.10 7.15
CA SER A 564 14.02 -6.66 7.12
C SER A 564 15.04 -7.80 7.03
N LEU A 565 14.64 -9.06 7.29
CA LEU A 565 15.54 -10.22 7.20
C LEU A 565 15.90 -10.57 5.75
N LEU A 566 15.05 -10.24 4.77
CA LEU A 566 15.24 -10.56 3.36
C LEU A 566 16.64 -10.18 2.85
N GLY A 567 17.29 -11.10 2.13
CA GLY A 567 18.59 -10.87 1.51
C GLY A 567 19.73 -11.62 2.19
N THR A 568 20.95 -11.10 2.04
CA THR A 568 22.19 -11.74 2.51
C THR A 568 22.77 -10.97 3.69
N TRP A 569 23.23 -11.70 4.69
CA TRP A 569 23.86 -11.21 5.91
C TRP A 569 25.24 -11.83 6.07
N THR A 570 26.19 -11.06 6.61
CA THR A 570 27.43 -11.62 7.15
C THR A 570 27.10 -12.30 8.48
N LEU A 571 27.56 -13.54 8.67
CA LEU A 571 27.31 -14.34 9.87
C LEU A 571 28.64 -14.72 10.52
N GLU A 572 28.84 -14.24 11.74
CA GLU A 572 29.93 -14.66 12.62
C GLU A 572 29.34 -15.39 13.82
N ARG A 573 29.85 -16.59 14.15
CA ARG A 573 29.24 -17.41 15.19
C ARG A 573 30.26 -18.19 16.01
N ASP A 574 30.25 -17.96 17.31
CA ASP A 574 31.04 -18.73 18.27
C ASP A 574 30.24 -19.94 18.77
N LEU A 575 30.91 -21.08 18.91
CA LEU A 575 30.40 -22.30 19.53
C LEU A 575 31.33 -22.67 20.69
N THR A 576 30.78 -22.72 21.89
CA THR A 576 31.51 -23.16 23.09
C THR A 576 30.87 -24.44 23.62
N SER A 577 31.55 -25.58 23.50
CA SER A 577 31.08 -26.83 24.09
C SER A 577 31.69 -27.06 25.47
N ARG A 578 30.89 -27.63 26.37
CA ARG A 578 31.35 -28.12 27.68
C ARG A 578 31.75 -29.60 27.65
N LEU A 579 31.48 -30.30 26.54
CA LEU A 579 31.86 -31.69 26.35
C LEU A 579 33.22 -31.76 25.66
N SER A 580 34.17 -32.51 26.23
CA SER A 580 35.50 -32.70 25.64
C SER A 580 35.48 -33.40 24.27
N SER A 581 34.41 -34.13 23.97
CA SER A 581 34.20 -34.84 22.71
C SER A 581 33.76 -33.94 21.54
N HIS A 582 33.33 -32.70 21.81
CA HIS A 582 32.86 -31.76 20.80
C HIS A 582 33.71 -30.50 20.88
N PRO A 583 34.54 -30.18 19.87
CA PRO A 583 35.41 -29.02 19.96
C PRO A 583 34.61 -27.73 19.86
N SER A 584 34.92 -26.77 20.73
CA SER A 584 34.56 -25.36 20.55
C SER A 584 35.16 -24.82 19.24
N GLY A 585 34.65 -23.72 18.73
CA GLY A 585 35.17 -23.13 17.50
C GLY A 585 34.39 -21.91 17.04
N HIS A 586 34.77 -21.43 15.86
CA HIS A 586 34.23 -20.22 15.27
C HIS A 586 33.80 -20.47 13.83
N PHE A 587 32.60 -20.00 13.48
CA PHE A 587 32.06 -20.01 12.13
C PHE A 587 32.08 -18.61 11.56
N SER A 588 32.60 -18.45 10.34
CA SER A 588 32.50 -17.22 9.56
C SER A 588 31.92 -17.54 8.18
N GLY A 589 30.95 -16.75 7.73
CA GLY A 589 30.28 -16.97 6.46
C GLY A 589 29.09 -16.04 6.21
N THR A 590 28.09 -16.57 5.51
CA THR A 590 26.89 -15.83 5.15
C THR A 590 25.63 -16.55 5.58
N ALA A 591 24.57 -15.78 5.79
CA ALA A 591 23.21 -16.26 5.96
C ALA A 591 22.28 -15.56 4.98
N LYS A 592 21.44 -16.33 4.28
CA LYS A 592 20.53 -15.82 3.25
C LYS A 592 19.08 -16.12 3.62
N PHE A 593 18.22 -15.11 3.56
CA PHE A 593 16.77 -15.26 3.64
C PHE A 593 16.18 -15.06 2.25
N LEU A 594 15.70 -16.14 1.65
CA LEU A 594 15.22 -16.17 0.27
C LEU A 594 13.70 -16.28 0.25
N LEU A 595 13.02 -15.22 -0.20
CA LEU A 595 11.56 -15.13 -0.19
C LEU A 595 10.93 -16.18 -1.09
N ARG A 596 9.89 -16.84 -0.58
CA ARG A 596 9.03 -17.75 -1.34
C ARG A 596 7.61 -17.80 -0.78
N ASP A 597 6.75 -18.41 -1.58
CA ASP A 597 5.38 -18.70 -1.15
C ASP A 597 5.38 -19.68 0.02
N LYS A 598 4.41 -19.51 0.91
CA LYS A 598 4.20 -20.41 2.04
C LYS A 598 3.99 -21.83 1.54
N THR A 599 4.67 -22.78 2.17
CA THR A 599 4.50 -24.21 1.89
C THR A 599 3.57 -24.87 2.90
N ALA A 600 2.79 -25.87 2.48
CA ALA A 600 1.96 -26.66 3.40
C ALA A 600 2.78 -27.65 4.25
N SER A 601 4.02 -27.92 3.84
CA SER A 601 4.94 -28.86 4.50
C SER A 601 5.20 -28.47 5.97
N GLY A 602 5.33 -29.48 6.82
CA GLY A 602 5.52 -29.37 8.26
C GLY A 602 4.34 -28.89 9.10
N LEU A 603 3.33 -28.25 8.51
CA LEU A 603 2.12 -27.86 9.26
C LEU A 603 1.33 -29.07 9.78
N LYS A 604 1.33 -30.18 9.03
CA LYS A 604 0.63 -31.43 9.40
C LYS A 604 1.20 -32.10 10.64
N CYS A 605 2.48 -31.88 10.94
CA CYS A 605 3.16 -32.44 12.12
C CYS A 605 2.94 -31.57 13.38
N ALA A 606 2.53 -30.31 13.20
CA ALA A 606 2.28 -29.36 14.29
C ALA A 606 0.82 -29.39 14.80
N SER A 607 -0.12 -29.87 13.99
CA SER A 607 -1.52 -30.08 14.38
C SER A 607 -1.67 -31.38 15.17
N GLY A 608 -2.07 -31.30 16.44
CA GLY A 608 -2.49 -32.47 17.21
C GLY A 608 -3.76 -33.12 16.62
N PRO A 609 -4.11 -34.36 17.01
CA PRO A 609 -5.29 -35.06 16.47
C PRO A 609 -6.64 -34.34 16.73
N ALA A 610 -6.67 -33.31 17.58
CA ALA A 610 -7.85 -32.49 17.86
C ALA A 610 -7.97 -31.22 16.98
N ASP A 611 -6.93 -30.87 16.20
CA ASP A 611 -6.87 -29.60 15.44
C ASP A 611 -7.33 -29.71 13.98
N SER A 612 -7.90 -30.86 13.58
CA SER A 612 -8.41 -31.08 12.22
C SER A 612 -9.65 -30.23 11.86
N GLN A 613 -10.13 -29.37 12.76
CA GLN A 613 -11.26 -28.46 12.54
C GLN A 613 -10.99 -26.98 12.88
N ALA A 614 -9.76 -26.60 13.25
CA ALA A 614 -9.43 -25.17 13.35
C ALA A 614 -9.55 -24.53 11.95
N PRO A 615 -10.18 -23.36 11.80
CA PRO A 615 -10.32 -22.71 10.50
C PRO A 615 -8.91 -22.48 9.98
N ARG A 616 -8.58 -23.09 8.84
CA ARG A 616 -7.31 -22.87 8.13
C ARG A 616 -7.07 -21.37 8.13
N VAL A 617 -5.96 -20.92 8.72
CA VAL A 617 -5.42 -19.57 8.50
C VAL A 617 -5.59 -19.30 7.01
N LYS A 618 -6.32 -18.23 6.64
CA LYS A 618 -6.56 -17.89 5.22
C LYS A 618 -5.18 -17.87 4.54
N ASP A 619 -4.98 -18.76 3.56
CA ASP A 619 -3.66 -19.18 3.04
C ASP A 619 -2.72 -18.02 2.63
N ASP A 620 -3.28 -16.83 2.37
CA ASP A 620 -2.60 -15.66 1.81
C ASP A 620 -1.89 -14.74 2.81
N LEU A 621 -2.11 -14.96 4.11
CA LEU A 621 -1.65 -14.08 5.18
C LEU A 621 -0.27 -14.45 5.73
N ALA A 622 0.42 -15.40 5.10
CA ALA A 622 1.72 -15.84 5.56
C ALA A 622 2.73 -15.89 4.42
N THR A 623 3.93 -15.38 4.72
CA THR A 623 5.09 -15.36 3.83
C THR A 623 6.21 -16.19 4.44
N GLU A 624 7.10 -16.71 3.60
CA GLU A 624 8.10 -17.67 4.01
C GLU A 624 9.48 -17.33 3.42
N TYR A 625 10.53 -17.55 4.21
CA TYR A 625 11.91 -17.57 3.72
C TYR A 625 12.48 -18.97 3.78
N LEU A 626 13.15 -19.37 2.70
CA LEU A 626 14.18 -20.40 2.77
C LEU A 626 15.45 -19.73 3.33
N TYR A 627 15.83 -20.13 4.54
CA TYR A 627 17.04 -19.67 5.20
C TYR A 627 18.21 -20.62 4.90
N ILE A 628 19.37 -20.07 4.51
CA ILE A 628 20.57 -20.85 4.18
C ILE A 628 21.81 -20.18 4.79
N GLU A 629 22.54 -20.93 5.63
CA GLU A 629 23.90 -20.60 6.04
C GLU A 629 24.91 -21.30 5.13
N ASP A 630 25.98 -20.60 4.79
CA ASP A 630 27.14 -21.17 4.10
C ASP A 630 28.41 -20.44 4.53
N GLY A 631 29.41 -21.21 4.95
CA GLY A 631 30.66 -20.67 5.46
C GLY A 631 31.60 -21.75 5.97
N GLU A 632 32.57 -21.34 6.76
CA GLU A 632 33.62 -22.21 7.27
C GLU A 632 33.59 -22.24 8.79
N PHE A 633 33.64 -23.44 9.37
CA PHE A 633 33.83 -23.64 10.80
C PHE A 633 35.28 -24.01 11.08
N ARG A 634 35.90 -23.28 12.01
CA ARG A 634 37.25 -23.51 12.52
C ARG A 634 37.15 -23.96 13.97
N ALA A 635 37.42 -25.24 14.20
CA ALA A 635 37.46 -25.83 15.53
C ALA A 635 38.74 -25.41 16.28
N SER A 636 38.66 -25.35 17.60
CA SER A 636 39.79 -24.99 18.48
C SER A 636 40.97 -25.97 18.41
N ASN A 637 40.72 -27.20 17.95
CA ASN A 637 41.75 -28.20 17.70
C ASN A 637 42.42 -28.07 16.31
N GLY A 638 42.12 -27.01 15.55
CA GLY A 638 42.69 -26.75 14.22
C GLY A 638 41.94 -27.38 13.04
N LEU A 639 40.89 -28.18 13.28
CA LEU A 639 40.06 -28.72 12.20
C LEU A 639 39.25 -27.61 11.53
N VAL A 640 39.29 -27.56 10.19
CA VAL A 640 38.54 -26.59 9.39
C VAL A 640 37.68 -27.33 8.38
N PHE A 641 36.39 -26.99 8.31
CA PHE A 641 35.47 -27.56 7.33
C PHE A 641 34.38 -26.58 6.92
N ARG A 642 33.87 -26.73 5.69
CA ARG A 642 32.70 -25.98 5.22
C ARG A 642 31.46 -26.48 5.95
N ALA A 643 30.67 -25.55 6.49
CA ALA A 643 29.42 -25.84 7.19
C ALA A 643 28.25 -25.11 6.51
N THR A 644 27.12 -25.81 6.38
CA THR A 644 25.87 -25.25 5.87
C THR A 644 24.70 -25.67 6.76
N ARG A 645 23.74 -24.78 6.94
CA ARG A 645 22.48 -25.04 7.67
C ARG A 645 21.32 -24.47 6.90
N ARG A 646 20.14 -25.09 7.04
CA ARG A 646 18.91 -24.62 6.40
C ARG A 646 17.75 -24.68 7.36
N TYR A 647 16.91 -23.65 7.30
CA TYR A 647 15.66 -23.55 8.05
C TYR A 647 14.59 -22.93 7.16
N VAL A 648 13.34 -23.07 7.57
CA VAL A 648 12.23 -22.30 6.99
C VAL A 648 11.74 -21.32 8.03
N TRP A 649 11.70 -20.04 7.69
CA TRP A 649 11.16 -18.98 8.56
C TRP A 649 9.82 -18.53 8.01
N ARG A 650 8.76 -18.56 8.82
CA ARG A 650 7.41 -18.16 8.41
C ARG A 650 6.90 -17.02 9.27
N TYR A 651 6.30 -16.03 8.64
CA TYR A 651 5.53 -14.98 9.30
C TYR A 651 4.04 -15.27 9.18
N ASP A 652 3.31 -15.21 10.29
CA ASP A 652 1.84 -15.28 10.33
C ASP A 652 1.29 -13.89 10.65
N GLU A 653 0.66 -13.24 9.66
CA GLU A 653 0.13 -11.87 9.81
C GLU A 653 -1.04 -11.77 10.80
N ALA A 654 -1.82 -12.85 10.99
CA ALA A 654 -2.96 -12.84 11.90
C ALA A 654 -2.51 -12.92 13.37
N LYS A 655 -1.46 -13.70 13.64
CA LYS A 655 -0.85 -13.82 14.97
C LYS A 655 0.23 -12.78 15.25
N ASP A 656 0.72 -12.11 14.20
CA ASP A 656 1.92 -11.29 14.23
C ASP A 656 3.12 -12.02 14.88
N CYS A 657 3.40 -13.23 14.40
CA CYS A 657 4.46 -14.09 14.94
C CYS A 657 5.39 -14.62 13.85
N ILE A 658 6.63 -14.91 14.24
CA ILE A 658 7.62 -15.61 13.40
C ILE A 658 7.83 -17.01 13.96
N SER A 659 7.77 -18.01 13.09
CA SER A 659 8.08 -19.40 13.43
C SER A 659 9.25 -19.90 12.59
N VAL A 660 10.09 -20.74 13.18
CA VAL A 660 11.25 -21.37 12.54
C VAL A 660 11.01 -22.86 12.49
N TRP A 661 11.31 -23.47 11.34
CA TRP A 661 11.05 -24.89 11.07
C TRP A 661 12.33 -25.55 10.55
N PHE A 662 12.53 -26.80 10.94
CA PHE A 662 13.57 -27.63 10.33
C PHE A 662 13.26 -27.86 8.85
N VAL A 663 14.31 -27.98 8.04
CA VAL A 663 14.21 -28.41 6.64
C VAL A 663 14.43 -29.91 6.58
N ARG A 664 13.70 -30.59 5.68
CA ARG A 664 13.85 -32.03 5.50
C ARG A 664 15.27 -32.40 5.07
N THR A 665 15.69 -33.60 5.42
CA THR A 665 17.04 -34.10 5.08
C THR A 665 17.12 -34.70 3.68
N ASP A 666 16.00 -35.15 3.12
CA ASP A 666 15.88 -35.72 1.78
C ASP A 666 15.65 -34.66 0.70
N ASP A 667 14.98 -33.55 1.03
CA ASP A 667 14.84 -32.39 0.15
C ASP A 667 15.21 -31.10 0.91
N ALA A 668 16.25 -30.40 0.44
CA ALA A 668 16.86 -29.28 1.14
C ALA A 668 16.05 -27.97 1.08
N LYS A 669 14.75 -28.05 0.80
CA LYS A 669 13.87 -26.89 0.64
C LYS A 669 12.57 -27.01 1.44
N SER A 670 12.02 -28.19 1.69
CA SER A 670 10.73 -28.34 2.34
C SER A 670 10.85 -28.27 3.87
N ALA A 671 9.87 -27.62 4.51
CA ALA A 671 9.74 -27.65 5.96
C ALA A 671 9.37 -29.07 6.45
N ASP A 672 9.99 -29.50 7.55
CA ASP A 672 9.80 -30.80 8.18
C ASP A 672 8.89 -30.70 9.42
N TYR A 673 9.41 -30.20 10.54
CA TYR A 673 8.62 -29.95 11.75
C TYR A 673 9.04 -28.64 12.41
N LEU A 674 8.16 -28.11 13.27
CA LEU A 674 8.36 -26.85 13.97
C LEU A 674 9.62 -26.96 14.84
N PHE A 675 10.52 -25.98 14.72
CA PHE A 675 11.64 -25.84 15.64
C PHE A 675 11.20 -25.01 16.83
N HIS A 676 10.79 -23.76 16.62
CA HIS A 676 10.22 -22.92 17.68
C HIS A 676 9.47 -21.72 17.10
N GLU A 677 8.67 -21.06 17.94
CA GLU A 677 8.09 -19.74 17.67
C GLU A 677 8.84 -18.66 18.44
N ILE A 678 8.99 -17.48 17.84
CA ILE A 678 9.71 -16.34 18.44
C ILE A 678 8.73 -15.50 19.26
N GLU A 679 8.97 -15.40 20.57
CA GLU A 679 8.21 -14.56 21.49
C GLU A 679 8.98 -13.25 21.76
N PHE A 680 8.49 -12.13 21.24
CA PHE A 680 9.07 -10.81 21.53
C PHE A 680 8.75 -10.36 22.96
N LEU A 681 9.77 -9.92 23.67
CA LEU A 681 9.67 -9.39 25.03
C LEU A 681 9.26 -7.90 24.99
N PRO A 682 8.73 -7.34 26.09
CA PRO A 682 8.51 -5.91 26.21
C PRO A 682 9.77 -5.10 25.85
N ALA A 683 9.59 -3.90 25.29
CA ALA A 683 10.69 -3.06 24.87
C ALA A 683 11.68 -2.83 26.03
N PRO A 684 13.00 -2.97 25.81
CA PRO A 684 13.99 -2.76 26.85
C PRO A 684 14.06 -1.29 27.26
N GLU A 685 14.52 -1.04 28.49
CA GLU A 685 14.82 0.33 28.93
C GLU A 685 16.05 0.89 28.19
N GLY A 686 15.89 2.10 27.66
CA GLY A 686 16.94 2.87 26.96
C GLY A 686 16.97 2.67 25.45
N GLU A 687 17.47 3.67 24.72
CA GLU A 687 17.38 3.73 23.25
C GLU A 687 18.40 2.84 22.51
N LYS A 688 19.42 2.32 23.21
CA LYS A 688 20.54 1.58 22.59
C LYS A 688 20.34 0.07 22.49
N LYS A 689 19.38 -0.49 23.22
CA LYS A 689 19.13 -1.94 23.25
C LYS A 689 18.15 -2.32 22.16
N GLY A 690 18.43 -3.39 21.42
CA GLY A 690 17.54 -3.92 20.38
C GLY A 690 16.30 -4.61 20.96
N TRP A 691 15.38 -4.98 20.09
CA TRP A 691 14.23 -5.81 20.47
C TRP A 691 14.71 -7.19 20.91
N GLN A 692 14.40 -7.55 22.16
CA GLN A 692 14.71 -8.85 22.70
C GLN A 692 13.57 -9.83 22.42
N ALA A 693 13.91 -11.06 22.06
CA ALA A 693 12.94 -12.14 21.94
C ALA A 693 13.53 -13.44 22.47
N LYS A 694 12.67 -14.39 22.82
CA LYS A 694 13.06 -15.71 23.29
C LYS A 694 12.29 -16.80 22.57
N ALA A 695 12.81 -18.01 22.64
CA ALA A 695 12.10 -19.22 22.25
C ALA A 695 12.64 -20.41 23.06
N GLY A 696 11.81 -21.43 23.26
CA GLY A 696 12.20 -22.65 23.97
C GLY A 696 11.57 -23.88 23.32
N HIS A 697 12.36 -24.94 23.11
CA HIS A 697 11.87 -26.18 22.51
C HIS A 697 12.66 -27.39 23.02
N LEU A 698 11.93 -28.47 23.34
CA LEU A 698 12.52 -29.77 23.66
C LEU A 698 12.64 -30.60 22.37
N CYS A 699 13.87 -30.88 21.93
CA CYS A 699 14.12 -31.73 20.77
C CYS A 699 14.64 -33.09 21.25
N ILE A 700 13.76 -34.10 21.26
CA ILE A 700 14.07 -35.44 21.79
C ILE A 700 14.45 -35.31 23.28
N ASP A 701 15.74 -35.42 23.62
CA ASP A 701 16.26 -35.34 24.99
C ASP A 701 17.03 -34.03 25.29
N ASP A 702 17.16 -33.15 24.29
CA ASP A 702 17.92 -31.90 24.40
C ASP A 702 16.97 -30.70 24.50
N TYR A 703 17.13 -29.86 25.53
CA TYR A 703 16.39 -28.61 25.65
C TYR A 703 17.17 -27.45 25.00
N TYR A 704 16.52 -26.75 24.08
CA TYR A 704 17.05 -25.57 23.40
C TYR A 704 16.41 -24.33 24.03
N ASN A 705 17.24 -23.50 24.66
CA ASN A 705 16.88 -22.15 25.08
C ASN A 705 17.48 -21.14 24.10
N VAL A 706 16.64 -20.40 23.39
CA VAL A 706 17.03 -19.49 22.31
C VAL A 706 16.72 -18.05 22.71
N ASN A 707 17.68 -17.15 22.52
CA ASN A 707 17.51 -15.72 22.72
C ASN A 707 17.87 -14.97 21.44
N TYR A 708 17.16 -13.87 21.20
CA TYR A 708 17.36 -12.98 20.07
C TYR A 708 17.53 -11.55 20.54
N ASP A 709 18.31 -10.78 19.79
CA ASP A 709 18.38 -9.32 19.88
C ASP A 709 18.33 -8.74 18.46
N PHE A 710 17.37 -7.86 18.18
CA PHE A 710 17.17 -7.22 16.87
C PHE A 710 17.36 -5.71 16.98
N ALA A 711 18.47 -5.18 16.45
CA ALA A 711 18.80 -3.76 16.54
C ALA A 711 18.46 -3.01 15.24
N PHE A 712 17.48 -2.11 15.34
CA PHE A 712 17.04 -1.27 14.24
C PHE A 712 17.77 0.09 14.19
N LYS A 713 17.82 0.67 13.00
CA LYS A 713 18.00 2.10 12.78
C LYS A 713 16.79 2.58 11.98
N ALA A 714 15.92 3.34 12.61
CA ALA A 714 14.60 3.67 12.08
C ALA A 714 13.85 2.41 11.62
N VAL A 715 13.55 2.29 10.33
CA VAL A 715 12.85 1.12 9.76
C VAL A 715 13.79 0.00 9.32
N ASN A 716 15.11 0.14 9.46
CA ASN A 716 16.07 -0.82 8.91
C ASN A 716 16.70 -1.65 10.03
N LEU A 717 16.51 -2.97 10.02
CA LEU A 717 17.28 -3.87 10.87
C LEU A 717 18.76 -3.79 10.46
N ARG A 718 19.69 -3.49 11.37
CA ARG A 718 21.12 -3.31 11.05
C ARG A 718 21.97 -4.47 11.52
N GLU A 719 21.66 -4.95 12.70
CA GLU A 719 22.33 -6.07 13.33
C GLU A 719 21.28 -6.90 14.06
N TRP A 720 21.46 -8.21 14.08
CA TRP A 720 20.72 -9.06 15.00
C TRP A 720 21.58 -10.22 15.48
N ASN A 721 21.21 -10.77 16.63
CA ASN A 721 21.95 -11.82 17.31
C ASN A 721 21.02 -13.00 17.61
N ILE A 722 21.58 -14.21 17.61
CA ILE A 722 20.92 -15.41 18.07
C ILE A 722 21.83 -16.19 19.01
N GLY A 723 21.35 -16.42 20.22
CA GLY A 723 22.03 -17.19 21.26
C GLY A 723 21.31 -18.51 21.49
N TYR A 724 22.02 -19.63 21.49
CA TYR A 724 21.50 -20.93 21.91
C TYR A 724 22.23 -21.39 23.17
N THR A 725 21.47 -21.87 24.14
CA THR A 725 21.99 -22.74 25.20
C THR A 725 21.31 -24.09 25.05
N VAL A 726 22.09 -25.12 24.79
CA VAL A 726 21.58 -26.49 24.59
C VAL A 726 22.06 -27.36 25.73
N THR A 727 21.11 -27.96 26.44
CA THR A 727 21.39 -28.85 27.57
C THR A 727 20.67 -30.17 27.37
N GLY A 728 21.43 -31.26 27.36
CA GLY A 728 20.89 -32.62 27.28
C GLY A 728 21.96 -33.68 27.57
N PRO A 729 21.59 -34.97 27.60
CA PRO A 729 22.49 -36.05 27.99
C PRO A 729 23.74 -36.21 27.10
N LYS A 730 23.65 -35.74 25.84
CA LYS A 730 24.71 -35.87 24.83
C LYS A 730 25.16 -34.52 24.24
N LYS A 731 24.56 -33.40 24.67
CA LYS A 731 24.87 -32.05 24.19
C LYS A 731 24.89 -31.07 25.36
N ASP A 732 26.01 -30.38 25.52
CA ASP A 732 26.13 -29.23 26.42
C ASP A 732 27.02 -28.19 25.73
N TYR A 733 26.38 -27.18 25.15
CA TYR A 733 27.08 -26.10 24.46
C TYR A 733 26.27 -24.81 24.40
N THR A 734 26.99 -23.72 24.22
CA THR A 734 26.42 -22.42 23.87
C THR A 734 26.85 -21.99 22.48
N ILE A 735 25.95 -21.36 21.76
CA ILE A 735 26.21 -20.74 20.46
C ILE A 735 25.82 -19.27 20.56
N HIS A 736 26.63 -18.39 19.98
CA HIS A 736 26.32 -16.98 19.81
C HIS A 736 26.60 -16.57 18.37
N GLY A 737 25.56 -16.32 17.58
CA GLY A 737 25.65 -15.87 16.20
C GLY A 737 25.28 -14.40 16.07
N VAL A 738 26.07 -13.67 15.28
CA VAL A 738 25.90 -12.24 14.99
C VAL A 738 25.75 -12.03 13.50
N TYR A 739 24.70 -11.31 13.11
CA TYR A 739 24.33 -11.05 11.73
C TYR A 739 24.43 -9.55 11.43
N ARG A 740 25.19 -9.18 10.40
CA ARG A 740 25.41 -7.78 10.01
C ARG A 740 25.23 -7.55 8.51
N ARG A 741 24.81 -6.32 8.15
CA ARG A 741 24.71 -5.84 6.76
C ARG A 741 25.06 -4.36 6.62
#